data_AF-A0AAU9PNR5-F1
#
_entry.id   AF-A0AAU9PNR5-F1
#
_cell.length_a   1.000
_cell.length_b   1.000
_cell.length_c   1.000
_cell.angle_alpha   90.00
_cell.angle_beta   90.00
_cell.angle_gamma   90.00
#
_symmetry.space_group_name_H-M   'P 1'
#
loop_
_entity.id
_entity.type
_entity.pdbx_description
1 polymer ?
#
loop_
_entity_poly.entity_id
_entity_poly.type
_entity_poly.pdbx_seq_one_letter_code
_entity_poly.pdbx_strand_id
1 'polypeptide(L)'
;MAGNDWINSYLEAILDVGPGLEDKNSSLMLRERGKFSPTRYFVEEVITKFDETDLRRSWAVASSIRDSQERNTRLENMSWRIWNLARRKKQLGEESQNRMKQEKGQTNVILKPLLADISEELSEGEKGDTITELSPKGVSTKGGMKRINSVDVLKNFATQQKEKKLYIVLISLHGLIRGENMELGRDSDTGGQVKYVVELARALGAMQGIYRVDLLTRQVSAPGVDWSYGEPTEMLTPLNADDYETGESSGAYIIRIPFGPKDKYIPKEHLWPHIPEFVDGALAYILQMSKVLADQIGDGKPVWPASIHGHYADAGNAAALLSGTLNVPMLFTGHSLGRDKLEQILKQGRQSKDDINTTYRIMRRIEAEEIAVDSSEVIITSTRQEIEEQWGLYDGFDPVLERKLRARNRRNVSCFGRFMPRPVVIPPGMEFKHIVSHKDDPDGTPDPPVWSEITRFFSNPRKPIILALARPDPKKNLTTLVKAFGENRSLRELANLTLIMGNRDGIDEMSPTNSAVLLSILKLIDKYDMYGQVSYPKHHKQSEVPDIYRLAARTKGVFINPAFIEPFGLTLIEAAAYGLPMVATKNGGPVDIQKVLDNGLLIDPHNQQSIADALLKLVADKHLWARCKHNGLKNIHLFSWPEHCKNYLARIACCRPRHPQWESCAVGYEYSESQSPEDSLRDLNDLKISLDGVINDQGILDIYQKADVNSPTFKRKLSIGKKLESLTKLSAKLEKSAAHKAETLAKIASQDKFEFPGLRRKKSFIVVAVDSGMTKEFLEITKMMIEIARVEKGEFVGLILSTAASISEIHSFLQSGKIDPLEFDAFICNSGSEIYYPLSSSGFEGSPKELPFELDSEYTSHIDYRWGGEQLMNTLLHWASAIRERKKDKELVIPCDSGSIHCFTFSIKDSDPLPPIKDLREFLRKQVLRCQAIYCQNGTKLNVIPLVASRAQALRYLYVRWGVNLSNTVVIVGEYGDTDYECLRGGIHKTLVLKGVCNEAKKLHINRSYPLEHVITCEGPNIIQVEECNKNQVNEAIMKVGVLKV
;
A
#
# COMPACT_ATOMS: atom_id res chain seq x y z
N MET A 1 32.68 -63.28 -24.10
CA MET A 1 33.51 -62.25 -24.75
C MET A 1 32.61 -61.12 -25.23
N ALA A 2 33.02 -59.88 -24.94
CA ALA A 2 32.34 -58.59 -25.20
C ALA A 2 31.06 -58.32 -24.39
N GLY A 3 31.21 -57.90 -23.12
CA GLY A 3 30.07 -57.47 -22.31
C GLY A 3 30.49 -56.59 -21.13
N ASN A 4 30.07 -55.31 -21.19
CA ASN A 4 29.90 -54.38 -20.06
C ASN A 4 31.11 -53.62 -19.49
N ASP A 5 32.14 -53.35 -20.28
CA ASP A 5 33.20 -52.39 -19.86
C ASP A 5 32.67 -50.95 -19.68
N TRP A 6 31.59 -50.58 -20.38
CA TRP A 6 31.01 -49.24 -20.25
C TRP A 6 30.30 -49.00 -18.92
N ILE A 7 29.74 -50.04 -18.29
CA ILE A 7 29.03 -49.94 -16.99
C ILE A 7 30.04 -49.82 -15.85
N ASN A 8 31.16 -50.54 -15.90
CA ASN A 8 32.21 -50.44 -14.90
C ASN A 8 32.94 -49.09 -14.95
N SER A 9 33.16 -48.54 -16.15
CA SER A 9 33.71 -47.18 -16.32
C SER A 9 32.74 -46.09 -15.83
N TYR A 10 31.43 -46.33 -15.93
CA TYR A 10 30.40 -45.46 -15.33
C TYR A 10 30.34 -45.53 -13.80
N LEU A 11 30.73 -46.66 -13.21
CA LEU A 11 30.68 -46.91 -11.77
C LEU A 11 31.95 -46.43 -11.04
N GLU A 12 33.12 -46.43 -11.70
CA GLU A 12 34.34 -45.81 -11.17
C GLU A 12 34.23 -44.28 -11.12
N ALA A 13 33.60 -43.65 -12.13
CA ALA A 13 33.38 -42.20 -12.16
C ALA A 13 32.42 -41.66 -11.08
N ILE A 14 31.60 -42.55 -10.48
CA ILE A 14 30.68 -42.21 -9.38
C ILE A 14 31.36 -42.36 -8.00
N LEU A 15 32.43 -43.14 -7.90
CA LEU A 15 33.13 -43.44 -6.64
C LEU A 15 34.29 -42.48 -6.33
N ASP A 16 34.77 -41.71 -7.31
CA ASP A 16 35.99 -40.88 -7.17
C ASP A 16 35.74 -39.41 -6.75
N VAL A 17 34.53 -39.07 -6.28
CA VAL A 17 34.21 -37.70 -5.81
C VAL A 17 33.85 -37.74 -4.33
N GLY A 18 34.88 -37.55 -3.49
CA GLY A 18 34.75 -37.29 -2.05
C GLY A 18 34.18 -35.90 -1.73
N PRO A 19 33.83 -35.64 -0.45
CA PRO A 19 33.03 -34.48 -0.06
C PRO A 19 33.91 -33.25 0.14
N GLY A 20 33.81 -32.28 -0.76
CA GLY A 20 34.39 -30.94 -0.62
C GLY A 20 33.38 -29.91 -1.11
N LEU A 21 32.67 -29.29 -0.16
CA LEU A 21 31.87 -28.09 -0.36
C LEU A 21 32.81 -26.90 -0.50
N GLU A 22 32.71 -26.14 -1.58
CA GLU A 22 32.88 -24.68 -1.56
C GLU A 22 32.39 -24.03 -2.87
N ASP A 23 32.29 -22.71 -2.80
CA ASP A 23 31.30 -21.82 -3.39
C ASP A 23 31.28 -21.68 -4.94
N LYS A 24 30.05 -21.36 -5.39
CA LYS A 24 29.65 -20.46 -6.50
C LYS A 24 29.96 -20.75 -7.97
N ASN A 25 28.91 -20.43 -8.73
CA ASN A 25 28.82 -20.06 -10.13
C ASN A 25 28.89 -21.20 -11.16
N SER A 26 27.70 -21.76 -11.33
CA SER A 26 27.11 -22.05 -12.63
C SER A 26 27.44 -20.96 -13.67
N SER A 27 28.46 -21.23 -14.48
CA SER A 27 28.55 -20.69 -15.82
C SER A 27 28.85 -21.82 -16.80
N LEU A 28 27.90 -22.00 -17.72
CA LEU A 28 28.04 -22.62 -19.04
C LEU A 28 28.43 -24.11 -19.11
N MET A 29 28.17 -24.70 -20.27
CA MET A 29 28.52 -26.07 -20.69
C MET A 29 27.54 -27.19 -20.28
N LEU A 30 26.38 -27.21 -20.93
CA LEU A 30 25.79 -28.49 -21.37
C LEU A 30 26.33 -28.93 -22.75
N ARG A 31 27.56 -28.49 -23.09
CA ARG A 31 28.49 -29.08 -24.07
C ARG A 31 29.78 -28.27 -24.11
N GLU A 32 30.82 -28.75 -23.44
CA GLU A 32 32.12 -28.84 -24.09
C GLU A 32 32.72 -30.22 -23.79
N ARG A 33 33.20 -30.86 -24.86
CA ARG A 33 33.77 -32.22 -24.92
C ARG A 33 32.82 -33.43 -24.78
N GLY A 34 31.64 -33.37 -25.40
CA GLY A 34 31.03 -34.56 -25.99
C GLY A 34 30.74 -35.76 -25.07
N LYS A 35 30.44 -35.56 -23.77
CA LYS A 35 29.95 -36.65 -22.90
C LYS A 35 28.60 -36.28 -22.29
N PHE A 36 27.58 -37.05 -22.70
CA PHE A 36 26.26 -37.12 -22.07
C PHE A 36 26.44 -37.51 -20.59
N SER A 37 25.72 -36.84 -19.67
CA SER A 37 25.65 -37.20 -18.25
C SER A 37 24.33 -37.92 -17.98
N PRO A 38 24.31 -39.27 -17.92
CA PRO A 38 23.11 -40.05 -17.64
C PRO A 38 22.58 -39.79 -16.24
N THR A 39 23.43 -39.40 -15.29
CA THR A 39 23.03 -39.14 -13.90
C THR A 39 22.06 -37.98 -13.80
N ARG A 40 22.31 -36.91 -14.58
CA ARG A 40 21.45 -35.72 -14.60
C ARG A 40 20.16 -35.97 -15.37
N TYR A 41 20.25 -36.71 -16.48
CA TYR A 41 19.10 -37.19 -17.23
C TYR A 41 18.19 -38.10 -16.39
N PHE A 42 18.74 -39.06 -15.66
CA PHE A 42 17.97 -40.01 -14.88
C PHE A 42 17.25 -39.35 -13.69
N VAL A 43 17.88 -38.40 -13.00
CA VAL A 43 17.26 -37.68 -11.88
C VAL A 43 16.16 -36.72 -12.33
N GLU A 44 16.32 -36.06 -13.47
CA GLU A 44 15.36 -35.05 -13.93
C GLU A 44 14.22 -35.62 -14.79
N GLU A 45 14.45 -36.68 -15.57
CA GLU A 45 13.43 -37.28 -16.45
C GLU A 45 12.73 -38.50 -15.85
N VAL A 46 13.44 -39.36 -15.09
CA VAL A 46 12.88 -40.64 -14.63
C VAL A 46 12.22 -40.50 -13.25
N ILE A 47 12.79 -39.72 -12.34
CA ILE A 47 12.21 -39.56 -10.99
C ILE A 47 10.97 -38.63 -10.99
N THR A 48 10.88 -37.71 -11.94
CA THR A 48 9.77 -36.73 -12.03
C THR A 48 8.53 -37.27 -12.74
N LYS A 49 8.67 -38.30 -13.60
CA LYS A 49 7.58 -38.85 -14.43
C LYS A 49 6.94 -40.12 -13.87
N PHE A 50 7.55 -40.82 -12.91
CA PHE A 50 7.02 -42.09 -12.40
C PHE A 50 6.20 -41.93 -11.11
N ASP A 51 5.10 -42.68 -11.03
CA ASP A 51 4.24 -42.73 -9.85
C ASP A 51 4.93 -43.47 -8.68
N GLU A 52 4.71 -42.99 -7.45
CA GLU A 52 5.34 -43.51 -6.23
C GLU A 52 5.05 -45.00 -6.02
N THR A 53 3.87 -45.45 -6.47
CA THR A 53 3.43 -46.84 -6.38
C THR A 53 4.19 -47.77 -7.33
N ASP A 54 4.64 -47.27 -8.48
CA ASP A 54 5.42 -48.03 -9.46
C ASP A 54 6.87 -48.16 -9.01
N LEU A 55 7.47 -47.09 -8.49
CA LEU A 55 8.82 -47.12 -7.91
C LEU A 55 8.91 -48.07 -6.69
N ARG A 56 7.86 -48.11 -5.86
CA ARG A 56 7.76 -49.06 -4.75
C ARG A 56 7.61 -50.50 -5.25
N ARG A 57 6.84 -50.73 -6.32
CA ARG A 57 6.70 -52.04 -6.96
C ARG A 57 8.03 -52.52 -7.53
N SER A 58 8.79 -51.66 -8.20
CA SER A 58 10.12 -51.98 -8.72
C SER A 58 11.12 -52.34 -7.62
N TRP A 59 11.13 -51.63 -6.49
CA TRP A 59 11.95 -52.01 -5.34
C TRP A 59 11.49 -53.33 -4.71
N ALA A 60 10.18 -53.54 -4.55
CA ALA A 60 9.65 -54.80 -3.99
C ALA A 60 9.97 -56.00 -4.88
N VAL A 61 9.90 -55.85 -6.21
CA VAL A 61 10.29 -56.88 -7.18
C VAL A 61 11.80 -57.16 -7.06
N ALA A 62 12.64 -56.13 -7.04
CA ALA A 62 14.09 -56.28 -6.88
C ALA A 62 14.48 -56.95 -5.54
N SER A 63 13.73 -56.70 -4.46
CA SER A 63 13.93 -57.33 -3.15
C SER A 63 13.39 -58.76 -3.08
N SER A 64 12.44 -59.12 -3.95
CA SER A 64 11.78 -60.44 -3.98
C SER A 64 12.51 -61.51 -4.82
N ILE A 65 13.56 -61.14 -5.57
CA ILE A 65 14.39 -62.10 -6.33
C ILE A 65 15.19 -62.94 -5.32
N ARG A 66 14.76 -64.20 -5.13
CA ARG A 66 15.23 -65.12 -4.09
C ARG A 66 16.28 -66.14 -4.56
N ASP A 67 16.97 -65.90 -5.68
CA ASP A 67 18.07 -66.77 -6.10
C ASP A 67 19.41 -66.26 -5.55
N SER A 68 20.13 -67.13 -4.85
CA SER A 68 21.31 -66.77 -4.05
C SER A 68 22.55 -66.40 -4.87
N GLN A 69 22.55 -66.65 -6.18
CA GLN A 69 23.66 -66.33 -7.09
C GLN A 69 23.54 -64.99 -7.83
N GLU A 70 22.35 -64.39 -7.93
CA GLU A 70 22.14 -63.08 -8.58
C GLU A 70 21.55 -62.03 -7.63
N ARG A 71 21.91 -62.10 -6.35
CA ARG A 71 21.49 -61.12 -5.37
C ARG A 71 22.24 -59.80 -5.57
N ASN A 72 21.74 -58.98 -6.50
CA ASN A 72 22.35 -57.69 -6.81
C ASN A 72 21.94 -56.64 -5.76
N THR A 73 22.56 -56.73 -4.58
CA THR A 73 22.41 -55.80 -3.44
C THR A 73 22.56 -54.33 -3.84
N ARG A 74 23.27 -54.05 -4.94
CA ARG A 74 23.42 -52.70 -5.49
C ARG A 74 22.13 -52.18 -6.13
N LEU A 75 21.37 -53.04 -6.80
CA LEU A 75 20.12 -52.69 -7.49
C LEU A 75 18.96 -52.53 -6.50
N GLU A 76 18.95 -53.33 -5.44
CA GLU A 76 18.03 -53.19 -4.31
C GLU A 76 18.27 -51.88 -3.54
N ASN A 77 19.53 -51.59 -3.17
CA ASN A 77 19.89 -50.35 -2.49
C ASN A 77 19.67 -49.09 -3.36
N MET A 78 19.89 -49.20 -4.67
CA MET A 78 19.63 -48.11 -5.62
C MET A 78 18.12 -47.83 -5.75
N SER A 79 17.31 -48.87 -5.92
CA SER A 79 15.85 -48.74 -6.00
C SER A 79 15.27 -48.18 -4.69
N TRP A 80 15.81 -48.59 -3.55
CA TRP A 80 15.43 -48.03 -2.25
C TRP A 80 15.83 -46.55 -2.12
N ARG A 81 17.05 -46.16 -2.51
CA ARG A 81 17.50 -44.76 -2.45
C ARG A 81 16.67 -43.85 -3.35
N ILE A 82 16.34 -44.30 -4.57
CA ILE A 82 15.50 -43.53 -5.51
C ILE A 82 14.09 -43.34 -4.94
N TRP A 83 13.48 -44.42 -4.42
CA TRP A 83 12.17 -44.34 -3.78
C TRP A 83 12.19 -43.45 -2.53
N ASN A 84 13.22 -43.56 -1.69
CA ASN A 84 13.33 -42.77 -0.45
C ASN A 84 13.57 -41.27 -0.72
N LEU A 85 14.35 -40.93 -1.75
CA LEU A 85 14.54 -39.54 -2.19
C LEU A 85 13.26 -38.94 -2.79
N ALA A 86 12.54 -39.68 -3.62
CA ALA A 86 11.25 -39.25 -4.17
C ALA A 86 10.22 -39.01 -3.05
N ARG A 87 10.17 -39.90 -2.06
CA ARG A 87 9.31 -39.77 -0.88
C ARG A 87 9.69 -38.57 -0.01
N ARG A 88 10.97 -38.33 0.27
CA ARG A 88 11.43 -37.14 1.03
C ARG A 88 11.10 -35.83 0.32
N LYS A 89 11.23 -35.78 -1.01
CA LYS A 89 10.86 -34.60 -1.81
C LYS A 89 9.35 -34.34 -1.76
N LYS A 90 8.54 -35.39 -1.80
CA LYS A 90 7.07 -35.29 -1.62
C LYS A 90 6.71 -34.84 -0.20
N GLN A 91 7.37 -35.36 0.83
CA GLN A 91 7.19 -34.93 2.22
C GLN A 91 7.55 -33.45 2.43
N LEU A 92 8.63 -32.96 1.83
CA LEU A 92 8.98 -31.52 1.87
C LEU A 92 7.98 -30.65 1.10
N GLY A 93 7.41 -31.16 0.01
CA GLY A 93 6.31 -30.52 -0.72
C GLY A 93 5.01 -30.48 0.09
N GLU A 94 4.68 -31.58 0.77
CA GLU A 94 3.53 -31.71 1.68
C GLU A 94 3.73 -30.86 2.95
N GLU A 95 4.95 -30.75 3.49
CA GLU A 95 5.29 -29.85 4.60
C GLU A 95 5.19 -28.38 4.19
N SER A 96 5.58 -28.03 2.95
CA SER A 96 5.41 -26.67 2.41
C SER A 96 3.93 -26.34 2.17
N GLN A 97 3.14 -27.29 1.66
CA GLN A 97 1.69 -27.14 1.56
C GLN A 97 1.01 -27.15 2.93
N ASN A 98 1.50 -27.91 3.90
CA ASN A 98 1.01 -27.93 5.27
C ASN A 98 1.41 -26.66 6.03
N ARG A 99 2.54 -26.02 5.74
CA ARG A 99 2.86 -24.66 6.19
C ARG A 99 1.88 -23.65 5.61
N MET A 100 1.62 -23.67 4.29
CA MET A 100 0.60 -22.81 3.68
C MET A 100 -0.82 -23.09 4.21
N LYS A 101 -1.16 -24.35 4.51
CA LYS A 101 -2.43 -24.75 5.15
C LYS A 101 -2.46 -24.44 6.65
N GLN A 102 -1.34 -24.43 7.35
CA GLN A 102 -1.21 -23.99 8.75
C GLN A 102 -1.24 -22.48 8.84
N GLU A 103 -0.70 -21.73 7.88
CA GLU A 103 -0.83 -20.28 7.77
C GLU A 103 -2.27 -19.90 7.42
N LYS A 104 -2.89 -20.56 6.42
CA LYS A 104 -4.34 -20.43 6.16
C LYS A 104 -5.20 -20.94 7.31
N GLY A 105 -4.75 -21.96 8.04
CA GLY A 105 -5.40 -22.57 9.18
C GLY A 105 -5.33 -21.69 10.43
N GLN A 106 -4.19 -21.07 10.72
CA GLN A 106 -4.02 -20.06 11.77
C GLN A 106 -4.81 -18.80 11.43
N THR A 107 -4.83 -18.39 10.15
CA THR A 107 -5.68 -17.28 9.67
C THR A 107 -7.16 -17.61 9.88
N ASN A 108 -7.60 -18.85 9.59
CA ASN A 108 -8.96 -19.34 9.83
C ASN A 108 -9.29 -19.57 11.32
N VAL A 109 -8.31 -19.90 12.18
CA VAL A 109 -8.48 -20.03 13.63
C VAL A 109 -8.60 -18.65 14.30
N ILE A 110 -7.93 -17.63 13.76
CA ILE A 110 -8.04 -16.23 14.21
C ILE A 110 -9.32 -15.56 13.66
N LEU A 111 -9.78 -15.96 12.47
CA LEU A 111 -11.05 -15.51 11.86
C LEU A 111 -12.28 -16.25 12.39
N LYS A 112 -12.15 -17.45 12.96
CA LYS A 112 -13.29 -18.23 13.48
C LYS A 112 -14.07 -17.51 14.59
N PRO A 113 -13.43 -16.86 15.57
CA PRO A 113 -14.13 -16.01 16.54
C PRO A 113 -14.85 -14.84 15.85
N LEU A 114 -14.19 -14.18 14.89
CA LEU A 114 -14.79 -13.08 14.11
C LEU A 114 -16.01 -13.54 13.30
N LEU A 115 -15.95 -14.74 12.70
CA LEU A 115 -17.05 -15.32 11.95
C LEU A 115 -18.13 -15.90 12.87
N ALA A 116 -17.79 -16.41 14.05
CA ALA A 116 -18.75 -16.90 15.03
C ALA A 116 -19.53 -15.73 15.65
N ASP A 117 -18.85 -14.67 16.09
CA ASP A 117 -19.48 -13.45 16.62
C ASP A 117 -20.37 -12.77 15.55
N ILE A 118 -19.99 -12.83 14.27
CA ILE A 118 -20.77 -12.26 13.16
C ILE A 118 -21.86 -13.22 12.67
N SER A 119 -21.72 -14.54 12.86
CA SER A 119 -22.68 -15.55 12.38
C SER A 119 -23.72 -15.91 13.43
N GLU A 120 -23.44 -15.76 14.73
CA GLU A 120 -24.45 -15.91 15.79
C GLU A 120 -25.52 -14.81 15.71
N GLU A 121 -25.17 -13.57 15.33
CA GLU A 121 -26.15 -12.49 15.10
C GLU A 121 -26.90 -12.59 13.76
N LEU A 122 -26.46 -13.44 12.83
CA LEU A 122 -27.10 -13.64 11.52
C LEU A 122 -28.06 -14.83 11.48
N SER A 123 -28.10 -15.66 12.53
CA SER A 123 -29.00 -16.82 12.61
C SER A 123 -30.47 -16.44 12.81
N GLU A 124 -30.80 -15.18 13.13
CA GLU A 124 -32.19 -14.75 13.31
C GLU A 124 -32.80 -14.07 12.05
N GLY A 125 -32.02 -13.89 10.97
CA GLY A 125 -32.46 -13.13 9.79
C GLY A 125 -32.49 -13.88 8.45
N GLU A 126 -31.91 -15.07 8.34
CA GLU A 126 -31.85 -15.81 7.07
C GLU A 126 -33.05 -16.75 6.87
N LYS A 127 -34.21 -16.17 6.54
CA LYS A 127 -35.22 -16.86 5.72
C LYS A 127 -35.58 -15.97 4.54
N GLY A 128 -34.96 -16.28 3.40
CA GLY A 128 -35.37 -15.76 2.10
C GLY A 128 -34.18 -15.46 1.21
N ASP A 129 -33.68 -16.48 0.52
CA ASP A 129 -33.51 -16.43 -0.94
C ASP A 129 -32.74 -17.66 -1.44
N THR A 130 -33.48 -18.73 -1.74
CA THR A 130 -33.04 -19.76 -2.69
C THR A 130 -34.20 -20.18 -3.63
N ILE A 131 -34.00 -19.85 -4.91
CA ILE A 131 -34.26 -20.60 -6.14
C ILE A 131 -35.72 -20.98 -6.48
N THR A 132 -36.26 -20.49 -7.61
CA THR A 132 -36.74 -21.34 -8.75
C THR A 132 -37.27 -20.53 -9.95
N GLU A 133 -37.01 -21.06 -11.15
CA GLU A 133 -37.55 -20.65 -12.45
C GLU A 133 -39.06 -20.92 -12.58
N LEU A 134 -39.81 -20.04 -13.30
CA LEU A 134 -40.82 -20.38 -14.33
C LEU A 134 -41.75 -19.17 -14.68
N SER A 135 -41.63 -18.69 -15.94
CA SER A 135 -42.65 -18.26 -16.92
C SER A 135 -43.86 -17.34 -16.57
N PRO A 136 -44.46 -16.65 -17.57
CA PRO A 136 -45.12 -15.35 -17.39
C PRO A 136 -46.65 -15.40 -17.38
N LYS A 137 -47.29 -14.58 -16.52
CA LYS A 137 -48.55 -13.81 -16.75
C LYS A 137 -49.07 -13.26 -15.41
N GLY A 138 -49.53 -12.00 -15.43
CA GLY A 138 -50.41 -11.47 -14.37
C GLY A 138 -49.90 -10.17 -13.75
N VAL A 139 -50.38 -9.05 -14.27
CA VAL A 139 -50.19 -7.70 -13.76
C VAL A 139 -50.92 -7.53 -12.42
N SER A 140 -50.24 -7.06 -11.37
CA SER A 140 -50.77 -6.01 -10.48
C SER A 140 -49.69 -5.47 -9.51
N THR A 141 -49.69 -4.16 -9.43
CA THR A 141 -48.87 -3.19 -8.70
C THR A 141 -48.63 -3.47 -7.22
N LYS A 142 -47.35 -3.50 -6.80
CA LYS A 142 -46.83 -2.97 -5.51
C LYS A 142 -45.36 -2.60 -5.68
N GLY A 143 -44.98 -1.42 -5.20
CA GLY A 143 -43.73 -0.72 -5.50
C GLY A 143 -42.47 -1.51 -5.16
N GLY A 144 -41.70 -1.87 -6.19
CA GLY A 144 -40.36 -2.41 -6.05
C GLY A 144 -39.35 -1.30 -5.77
N MET A 145 -38.59 -1.45 -4.69
CA MET A 145 -37.34 -0.71 -4.47
C MET A 145 -36.44 -0.90 -5.69
N LYS A 146 -36.15 0.19 -6.41
CA LYS A 146 -35.18 0.19 -7.50
C LYS A 146 -33.82 -0.20 -6.93
N ARG A 147 -33.23 -1.29 -7.44
CA ARG A 147 -31.78 -1.53 -7.32
C ARG A 147 -31.08 -0.32 -7.91
N ILE A 148 -30.48 0.52 -7.06
CA ILE A 148 -29.65 1.65 -7.50
C ILE A 148 -28.45 1.04 -8.22
N ASN A 149 -28.47 1.12 -9.55
CA ASN A 149 -27.38 0.67 -10.40
C ASN A 149 -26.22 1.66 -10.22
N SER A 150 -24.95 1.22 -10.26
CA SER A 150 -23.80 2.15 -10.15
C SER A 150 -23.81 3.25 -11.21
N VAL A 151 -24.48 2.98 -12.33
CA VAL A 151 -24.73 3.90 -13.44
C VAL A 151 -25.70 5.04 -13.06
N ASP A 152 -26.68 4.78 -12.18
CA ASP A 152 -27.65 5.79 -11.74
C ASP A 152 -27.04 6.73 -10.68
N VAL A 153 -26.13 6.21 -9.85
CA VAL A 153 -25.28 7.03 -8.97
C VAL A 153 -24.37 7.91 -9.84
N LEU A 154 -23.71 7.35 -10.85
CA LEU A 154 -22.85 8.09 -11.79
C LEU A 154 -23.59 9.20 -12.56
N LYS A 155 -24.83 8.95 -13.00
CA LYS A 155 -25.64 9.94 -13.72
C LYS A 155 -26.16 11.06 -12.82
N ASN A 156 -26.68 10.74 -11.64
CA ASN A 156 -27.11 11.75 -10.66
C ASN A 156 -25.92 12.52 -10.07
N PHE A 157 -24.75 11.89 -10.02
CA PHE A 157 -23.50 12.50 -9.56
C PHE A 157 -22.89 13.44 -10.62
N ALA A 158 -22.89 13.06 -11.89
CA ALA A 158 -22.44 13.94 -12.98
C ALA A 158 -23.30 15.21 -13.11
N THR A 159 -24.58 15.17 -12.71
CA THR A 159 -25.43 16.36 -12.63
C THR A 159 -25.20 17.17 -11.35
N GLN A 160 -24.95 16.55 -10.20
CA GLN A 160 -24.62 17.25 -8.93
C GLN A 160 -23.20 17.84 -8.87
N GLN A 161 -22.25 17.32 -9.65
CA GLN A 161 -20.85 17.77 -9.67
C GLN A 161 -20.57 18.87 -10.69
N LYS A 162 -21.50 19.15 -11.62
CA LYS A 162 -21.35 20.26 -12.58
C LYS A 162 -21.12 21.61 -11.90
N GLU A 163 -21.58 21.77 -10.67
CA GLU A 163 -21.44 23.01 -9.89
C GLU A 163 -20.25 22.99 -8.92
N LYS A 164 -19.67 21.83 -8.61
CA LYS A 164 -18.56 21.75 -7.65
C LYS A 164 -17.23 21.96 -8.35
N LYS A 165 -16.41 22.87 -7.83
CA LYS A 165 -15.06 23.18 -8.30
C LYS A 165 -14.04 22.46 -7.40
N LEU A 166 -13.64 21.24 -7.76
CA LEU A 166 -12.76 20.40 -6.93
C LEU A 166 -11.27 20.75 -7.08
N TYR A 167 -10.54 20.65 -5.96
CA TYR A 167 -9.08 20.67 -5.91
C TYR A 167 -8.55 19.27 -5.57
N ILE A 168 -7.64 18.72 -6.39
CA ILE A 168 -7.07 17.37 -6.20
C ILE A 168 -5.55 17.45 -6.11
N VAL A 169 -4.97 16.69 -5.19
CA VAL A 169 -3.51 16.59 -5.04
C VAL A 169 -3.06 15.16 -5.35
N LEU A 170 -2.12 15.02 -6.28
CA LEU A 170 -1.40 13.80 -6.61
C LEU A 170 0.03 13.92 -6.09
N ILE A 171 0.62 12.82 -5.61
CA ILE A 171 2.00 12.82 -5.08
C ILE A 171 2.80 11.73 -5.78
N SER A 172 3.96 12.11 -6.33
CA SER A 172 4.95 11.17 -6.87
C SER A 172 6.36 11.73 -6.70
N LEU A 173 7.16 11.10 -5.84
CA LEU A 173 8.39 11.71 -5.31
C LEU A 173 9.66 11.34 -6.08
N HIS A 174 9.85 10.05 -6.34
CA HIS A 174 11.02 9.57 -7.08
C HIS A 174 10.87 9.71 -8.60
N GLY A 175 12.00 9.57 -9.29
CA GLY A 175 12.10 9.69 -10.74
C GLY A 175 12.15 11.14 -11.19
N LEU A 176 12.32 11.33 -12.50
CA LEU A 176 12.39 12.64 -13.14
C LEU A 176 11.05 12.97 -13.80
N ILE A 177 10.25 13.83 -13.16
CA ILE A 177 8.88 14.17 -13.58
C ILE A 177 8.83 15.56 -14.27
N ARG A 178 8.39 15.56 -15.53
CA ARG A 178 8.08 16.74 -16.36
C ARG A 178 6.92 16.44 -17.30
N GLY A 179 6.22 17.47 -17.79
CA GLY A 179 5.01 17.34 -18.60
C GLY A 179 5.26 16.83 -20.01
N GLU A 180 6.34 17.32 -20.65
CA GLU A 180 6.71 16.98 -22.02
C GLU A 180 8.13 16.39 -22.10
N ASN A 181 8.38 15.59 -23.15
CA ASN A 181 9.69 14.97 -23.41
C ASN A 181 10.24 14.14 -22.24
N MET A 182 9.39 13.47 -21.46
CA MET A 182 9.82 12.64 -20.32
C MET A 182 10.97 11.69 -20.68
N GLU A 183 12.00 11.62 -19.83
CA GLU A 183 13.17 10.74 -20.01
C GLU A 183 12.86 9.28 -19.63
N LEU A 184 11.81 8.71 -20.22
CA LEU A 184 11.32 7.37 -19.91
C LEU A 184 12.40 6.31 -20.22
N GLY A 185 12.72 5.49 -19.22
CA GLY A 185 13.71 4.42 -19.34
C GLY A 185 15.16 4.87 -19.10
N ARG A 186 15.40 6.13 -18.68
CA ARG A 186 16.73 6.59 -18.24
C ARG A 186 17.31 5.72 -17.13
N ASP A 187 16.48 5.39 -16.14
CA ASP A 187 16.84 4.59 -14.97
C ASP A 187 15.62 3.78 -14.46
N SER A 188 15.77 3.13 -13.29
CA SER A 188 14.70 2.34 -12.69
C SER A 188 13.59 3.15 -12.02
N ASP A 189 13.73 4.47 -11.98
CA ASP A 189 12.88 5.39 -11.23
C ASP A 189 12.00 6.19 -12.20
N THR A 190 12.49 6.42 -13.42
CA THR A 190 11.80 7.16 -14.48
C THR A 190 11.23 6.21 -15.53
N GLY A 191 10.00 5.75 -15.31
CA GLY A 191 9.35 4.75 -16.15
C GLY A 191 7.84 4.92 -16.31
N GLY A 192 7.11 3.81 -16.48
CA GLY A 192 5.67 3.82 -16.74
C GLY A 192 4.84 4.53 -15.65
N GLN A 193 5.31 4.54 -14.40
CA GLN A 193 4.69 5.30 -13.32
C GLN A 193 4.70 6.81 -13.63
N VAL A 194 5.84 7.39 -14.05
CA VAL A 194 5.96 8.82 -14.34
C VAL A 194 4.98 9.21 -15.45
N LYS A 195 4.95 8.42 -16.52
CA LYS A 195 3.99 8.60 -17.62
C LYS A 195 2.54 8.55 -17.10
N TYR A 196 2.21 7.54 -16.30
CA TYR A 196 0.86 7.37 -15.75
C TYR A 196 0.41 8.59 -14.93
N VAL A 197 1.24 9.09 -14.00
CA VAL A 197 0.82 10.17 -13.10
C VAL A 197 0.69 11.51 -13.82
N VAL A 198 1.55 11.78 -14.81
CA VAL A 198 1.47 13.00 -15.63
C VAL A 198 0.24 12.97 -16.52
N GLU A 199 -0.03 11.86 -17.19
CA GLU A 199 -1.23 11.72 -18.04
C GLU A 199 -2.52 11.74 -17.21
N LEU A 200 -2.52 11.11 -16.02
CA LEU A 200 -3.64 11.19 -15.07
C LEU A 200 -3.90 12.64 -14.64
N ALA A 201 -2.84 13.37 -14.25
CA ALA A 201 -2.96 14.77 -13.83
C ALA A 201 -3.56 15.63 -14.95
N ARG A 202 -3.02 15.49 -16.16
CA ARG A 202 -3.50 16.19 -17.37
C ARG A 202 -4.96 15.86 -17.68
N ALA A 203 -5.33 14.58 -17.61
CA ALA A 203 -6.69 14.13 -17.87
C ALA A 203 -7.69 14.62 -16.82
N LEU A 204 -7.33 14.56 -15.53
CA LEU A 204 -8.16 15.12 -14.45
C LEU A 204 -8.33 16.63 -14.60
N GLY A 205 -7.27 17.36 -14.93
CA GLY A 205 -7.35 18.81 -15.17
C GLY A 205 -8.27 19.21 -16.32
N ALA A 206 -8.60 18.28 -17.22
CA ALA A 206 -9.53 18.49 -18.33
C ALA A 206 -10.97 18.02 -18.03
N MET A 207 -11.24 17.44 -16.86
CA MET A 207 -12.58 16.96 -16.50
C MET A 207 -13.47 18.09 -15.99
N GLN A 208 -14.74 18.08 -16.38
CA GLN A 208 -15.75 18.98 -15.81
C GLN A 208 -15.91 18.73 -14.30
N GLY A 209 -16.00 19.81 -13.52
CA GLY A 209 -16.09 19.78 -12.06
C GLY A 209 -14.74 19.73 -11.34
N ILE A 210 -13.63 19.60 -12.06
CA ILE A 210 -12.29 19.79 -11.50
C ILE A 210 -11.82 21.20 -11.83
N TYR A 211 -11.43 21.95 -10.80
CA TYR A 211 -10.86 23.28 -10.97
C TYR A 211 -9.35 23.22 -11.04
N ARG A 212 -8.70 22.47 -10.13
CA ARG A 212 -7.24 22.41 -10.03
C ARG A 212 -6.76 21.00 -9.69
N VAL A 213 -5.67 20.57 -10.34
CA VAL A 213 -4.94 19.34 -10.03
C VAL A 213 -3.47 19.68 -9.82
N ASP A 214 -2.92 19.37 -8.66
CA ASP A 214 -1.50 19.55 -8.37
C ASP A 214 -0.80 18.19 -8.24
N LEU A 215 0.17 17.93 -9.11
CA LEU A 215 1.10 16.80 -9.03
C LEU A 215 2.37 17.24 -8.29
N LEU A 216 2.44 16.92 -7.00
CA LEU A 216 3.57 17.25 -6.15
C LEU A 216 4.71 16.24 -6.36
N THR A 217 5.91 16.76 -6.61
CA THR A 217 7.13 15.97 -6.83
C THR A 217 8.36 16.67 -6.26
N ARG A 218 9.54 16.07 -6.43
CA ARG A 218 10.83 16.61 -5.98
C ARG A 218 11.39 17.65 -6.95
N GLN A 219 11.91 18.75 -6.42
CA GLN A 219 12.74 19.70 -7.18
C GLN A 219 14.17 19.16 -7.34
N VAL A 220 14.67 19.09 -8.58
CA VAL A 220 16.01 18.56 -8.89
C VAL A 220 16.78 19.52 -9.78
N SER A 221 17.95 19.99 -9.32
CA SER A 221 18.82 20.93 -10.03
C SER A 221 20.25 20.37 -10.15
N ALA A 222 20.35 19.08 -10.48
CA ALA A 222 21.63 18.38 -10.58
C ALA A 222 22.34 18.65 -11.92
N PRO A 223 23.68 18.78 -11.98
CA PRO A 223 24.42 19.11 -13.21
C PRO A 223 24.26 18.13 -14.40
N GLY A 224 23.71 16.93 -14.19
CA GLY A 224 23.47 15.91 -15.22
C GLY A 224 21.99 15.64 -15.52
N VAL A 225 21.11 16.52 -15.06
CA VAL A 225 19.65 16.47 -15.23
C VAL A 225 19.22 17.74 -15.93
N ASP A 226 18.18 17.67 -16.77
CA ASP A 226 17.66 18.83 -17.48
C ASP A 226 17.27 19.96 -16.49
N TRP A 227 17.54 21.21 -16.85
CA TRP A 227 17.29 22.37 -15.99
C TRP A 227 15.80 22.54 -15.68
N SER A 228 14.91 22.05 -16.56
CA SER A 228 13.44 22.13 -16.37
C SER A 228 12.96 21.40 -15.11
N TYR A 229 13.69 20.38 -14.64
CA TYR A 229 13.37 19.69 -13.38
C TYR A 229 13.65 20.56 -12.14
N GLY A 230 14.37 21.66 -12.31
CA GLY A 230 14.60 22.67 -11.30
C GLY A 230 13.47 23.71 -11.21
N GLU A 231 12.59 23.80 -12.19
CA GLU A 231 11.50 24.78 -12.18
C GLU A 231 10.46 24.43 -11.11
N PRO A 232 10.13 25.34 -10.16
CA PRO A 232 9.21 25.05 -9.06
C PRO A 232 7.79 24.68 -9.52
N THR A 233 7.37 25.16 -10.68
CA THR A 233 6.01 24.99 -11.19
C THR A 233 6.03 24.84 -12.70
N GLU A 234 5.30 23.86 -13.21
CA GLU A 234 5.10 23.63 -14.65
C GLU A 234 3.61 23.36 -14.88
N MET A 235 2.98 24.10 -15.80
CA MET A 235 1.59 23.85 -16.17
C MET A 235 1.51 22.72 -17.20
N LEU A 236 0.63 21.75 -16.98
CA LEU A 236 0.33 20.70 -17.94
C LEU A 236 -0.73 21.18 -18.92
N THR A 237 -0.31 21.49 -20.15
CA THR A 237 -1.22 21.96 -21.20
C THR A 237 -2.34 20.94 -21.44
N PRO A 238 -3.62 21.35 -21.37
CA PRO A 238 -4.74 20.49 -21.71
C PRO A 238 -4.66 20.09 -23.18
N LEU A 239 -5.05 18.85 -23.52
CA LEU A 239 -5.01 18.36 -24.89
C LEU A 239 -6.12 18.94 -25.80
N ASN A 240 -7.06 19.71 -25.24
CA ASN A 240 -8.11 20.46 -25.95
C ASN A 240 -8.09 21.89 -25.39
N ALA A 241 -7.41 22.80 -26.07
CA ALA A 241 -7.24 24.20 -25.62
C ALA A 241 -8.37 25.14 -26.08
N ASP A 242 -9.32 24.61 -26.86
CA ASP A 242 -10.43 25.39 -27.40
C ASP A 242 -11.63 25.31 -26.42
N ASP A 243 -12.10 26.47 -25.95
CA ASP A 243 -13.37 26.70 -25.23
C ASP A 243 -13.45 26.59 -23.70
N TYR A 244 -12.47 27.07 -22.93
CA TYR A 244 -12.76 27.41 -21.52
C TYR A 244 -12.17 28.76 -21.09
N GLU A 245 -13.05 29.67 -20.65
CA GLU A 245 -12.67 30.79 -19.77
C GLU A 245 -12.24 30.21 -18.42
N THR A 246 -10.98 29.85 -18.31
CA THR A 246 -10.40 29.23 -17.13
C THR A 246 -9.73 30.30 -16.26
N GLY A 247 -10.12 30.39 -14.98
CA GLY A 247 -9.48 31.31 -14.03
C GLY A 247 -7.98 31.03 -13.87
N GLU A 248 -7.21 32.03 -13.43
CA GLU A 248 -5.74 32.06 -13.46
C GLU A 248 -5.05 30.83 -12.85
N SER A 249 -5.66 30.15 -11.88
CA SER A 249 -5.07 28.99 -11.19
C SER A 249 -5.72 27.64 -11.53
N SER A 250 -6.56 27.59 -12.56
CA SER A 250 -7.23 26.36 -12.99
C SER A 250 -6.35 25.49 -13.91
N GLY A 251 -6.70 24.21 -14.01
CA GLY A 251 -5.97 23.21 -14.79
C GLY A 251 -5.07 22.30 -13.96
N ALA A 252 -4.12 21.63 -14.62
CA ALA A 252 -3.20 20.69 -13.98
C ALA A 252 -1.77 21.26 -13.94
N TYR A 253 -1.08 21.09 -12.80
CA TYR A 253 0.26 21.61 -12.59
C TYR A 253 1.17 20.54 -11.98
N ILE A 254 2.43 20.52 -12.39
CA ILE A 254 3.52 19.87 -11.66
C ILE A 254 4.08 20.90 -10.69
N ILE A 255 4.11 20.55 -9.40
CA ILE A 255 4.65 21.39 -8.33
C ILE A 255 5.84 20.69 -7.72
N ARG A 256 7.02 21.30 -7.81
CA ARG A 256 8.28 20.71 -7.36
C ARG A 256 8.65 21.25 -5.99
N ILE A 257 8.44 20.44 -4.96
CA ILE A 257 8.78 20.77 -3.58
C ILE A 257 10.27 20.47 -3.36
N PRO A 258 11.04 21.42 -2.82
CA PRO A 258 12.44 21.18 -2.47
C PRO A 258 12.58 20.32 -1.22
N PHE A 259 13.29 19.19 -1.34
CA PHE A 259 13.69 18.39 -0.20
C PHE A 259 14.93 17.53 -0.50
N GLY A 260 15.74 17.30 0.53
CA GLY A 260 17.09 16.77 0.36
C GLY A 260 18.00 17.66 -0.49
N PRO A 261 19.23 17.22 -0.82
CA PRO A 261 20.18 17.99 -1.62
C PRO A 261 19.69 18.25 -3.05
N LYS A 262 19.31 19.50 -3.38
CA LYS A 262 18.78 19.88 -4.70
C LYS A 262 19.76 19.68 -5.85
N ASP A 263 21.05 19.85 -5.56
CA ASP A 263 22.18 19.69 -6.48
C ASP A 263 22.46 18.23 -6.85
N LYS A 264 21.73 17.28 -6.25
CA LYS A 264 21.90 15.84 -6.47
C LYS A 264 20.59 15.15 -6.83
N TYR A 265 20.68 14.21 -7.75
CA TYR A 265 19.63 13.23 -8.00
C TYR A 265 19.75 12.09 -6.97
N ILE A 266 18.64 11.76 -6.29
CA ILE A 266 18.59 10.76 -5.23
C ILE A 266 17.71 9.62 -5.70
N PRO A 267 18.23 8.38 -5.79
CA PRO A 267 17.43 7.20 -6.11
C PRO A 267 16.35 6.94 -5.06
N LYS A 268 15.23 6.34 -5.46
CA LYS A 268 14.08 6.06 -4.58
C LYS A 268 14.43 5.31 -3.29
N GLU A 269 15.42 4.43 -3.31
CA GLU A 269 15.88 3.67 -2.14
C GLU A 269 16.47 4.56 -1.02
N HIS A 270 16.89 5.78 -1.36
CA HIS A 270 17.58 6.72 -0.45
C HIS A 270 16.74 7.97 -0.12
N LEU A 271 15.49 8.08 -0.60
CA LEU A 271 14.63 9.24 -0.33
C LEU A 271 14.01 9.24 1.07
N TRP A 272 13.95 8.09 1.74
CA TRP A 272 13.22 7.89 3.00
C TRP A 272 13.54 8.91 4.12
N PRO A 273 14.81 9.32 4.36
CA PRO A 273 15.12 10.29 5.41
C PRO A 273 14.58 11.69 5.13
N HIS A 274 14.30 12.01 3.86
CA HIS A 274 13.88 13.35 3.45
C HIS A 274 12.37 13.47 3.21
N ILE A 275 11.57 12.40 3.37
CA ILE A 275 10.11 12.55 3.19
C ILE A 275 9.47 13.48 4.23
N PRO A 276 9.93 13.58 5.50
CA PRO A 276 9.39 14.59 6.43
C PRO A 276 9.56 16.02 5.91
N GLU A 277 10.71 16.35 5.32
CA GLU A 277 10.94 17.66 4.67
C GLU A 277 9.95 17.91 3.53
N PHE A 278 9.71 16.89 2.70
CA PHE A 278 8.70 16.97 1.63
C PHE A 278 7.30 17.21 2.21
N VAL A 279 6.90 16.45 3.24
CA VAL A 279 5.57 16.55 3.86
C VAL A 279 5.33 17.96 4.39
N ASP A 280 6.29 18.53 5.11
CA ASP A 280 6.13 19.87 5.68
C ASP A 280 6.11 20.95 4.59
N GLY A 281 6.95 20.82 3.54
CA GLY A 281 6.95 21.73 2.40
C GLY A 281 5.65 21.64 1.56
N ALA A 282 5.16 20.43 1.32
CA ALA A 282 3.89 20.18 0.66
C ALA A 282 2.71 20.70 1.48
N LEU A 283 2.74 20.55 2.81
CA LEU A 283 1.73 21.10 3.71
C LEU A 283 1.67 22.63 3.62
N ALA A 284 2.82 23.30 3.64
CA ALA A 284 2.89 24.75 3.47
C ALA A 284 2.32 25.20 2.11
N TYR A 285 2.67 24.50 1.04
CA TYR A 285 2.13 24.77 -0.30
C TYR A 285 0.60 24.58 -0.36
N ILE A 286 0.07 23.47 0.17
CA ILE A 286 -1.38 23.20 0.17
C ILE A 286 -2.14 24.27 0.97
N LEU A 287 -1.60 24.71 2.11
CA LEU A 287 -2.21 25.78 2.91
C LEU A 287 -2.23 27.11 2.15
N GLN A 288 -1.15 27.45 1.45
CA GLN A 288 -1.11 28.65 0.61
C GLN A 288 -2.11 28.55 -0.54
N MET A 289 -2.16 27.42 -1.23
CA MET A 289 -3.08 27.20 -2.34
C MET A 289 -4.54 27.20 -1.87
N SER A 290 -4.84 26.63 -0.70
CA SER A 290 -6.18 26.65 -0.10
C SER A 290 -6.68 28.07 0.14
N LYS A 291 -5.78 29.01 0.50
CA LYS A 291 -6.11 30.44 0.62
C LYS A 291 -6.32 31.11 -0.74
N VAL A 292 -5.46 30.85 -1.72
CA VAL A 292 -5.62 31.39 -3.09
C VAL A 292 -6.94 30.93 -3.72
N LEU A 293 -7.28 29.66 -3.55
CA LEU A 293 -8.52 29.09 -4.04
C LEU A 293 -9.75 29.59 -3.27
N ALA A 294 -9.61 30.01 -2.00
CA ALA A 294 -10.69 30.63 -1.24
C ALA A 294 -11.22 31.89 -1.95
N ASP A 295 -10.31 32.72 -2.46
CA ASP A 295 -10.65 33.97 -3.14
C ASP A 295 -11.23 33.72 -4.55
N GLN A 296 -10.78 32.66 -5.23
CA GLN A 296 -11.19 32.36 -6.60
C GLN A 296 -12.50 31.55 -6.70
N ILE A 297 -12.68 30.57 -5.81
CA ILE A 297 -13.75 29.57 -5.93
C ILE A 297 -14.40 29.19 -4.59
N GLY A 298 -13.89 29.68 -3.46
CA GLY A 298 -14.33 29.28 -2.11
C GLY A 298 -15.20 30.30 -1.38
N ASP A 299 -15.60 31.41 -2.02
CA ASP A 299 -16.37 32.49 -1.41
C ASP A 299 -15.74 33.00 -0.09
N GLY A 300 -14.40 33.12 -0.07
CA GLY A 300 -13.63 33.53 1.12
C GLY A 300 -13.40 32.43 2.16
N LYS A 301 -13.91 31.21 1.94
CA LYS A 301 -13.63 30.04 2.79
C LYS A 301 -12.48 29.20 2.21
N PRO A 302 -11.57 28.68 3.06
CA PRO A 302 -10.47 27.82 2.62
C PRO A 302 -10.96 26.63 1.79
N VAL A 303 -10.33 26.42 0.63
CA VAL A 303 -10.65 25.30 -0.26
C VAL A 303 -9.63 24.18 -0.07
N TRP A 304 -10.04 23.18 0.70
CA TRP A 304 -9.21 22.00 0.96
C TRP A 304 -9.22 21.03 -0.22
N PRO A 305 -8.13 20.26 -0.43
CA PRO A 305 -8.12 19.20 -1.42
C PRO A 305 -9.26 18.20 -1.15
N ALA A 306 -10.00 17.83 -2.18
CA ALA A 306 -11.04 16.80 -2.11
C ALA A 306 -10.44 15.41 -1.81
N SER A 307 -9.20 15.19 -2.25
CA SER A 307 -8.43 13.98 -1.96
C SER A 307 -6.93 14.20 -2.17
N ILE A 308 -6.13 13.37 -1.49
CA ILE A 308 -4.68 13.24 -1.72
C ILE A 308 -4.40 11.83 -2.23
N HIS A 309 -3.72 11.71 -3.37
CA HIS A 309 -3.42 10.42 -4.00
C HIS A 309 -1.92 10.16 -4.06
N GLY A 310 -1.46 9.16 -3.29
CA GLY A 310 -0.06 8.70 -3.34
C GLY A 310 0.18 7.67 -4.44
N HIS A 311 1.28 7.85 -5.19
CA HIS A 311 1.73 6.90 -6.23
C HIS A 311 3.11 6.32 -5.88
N TYR A 312 3.15 5.01 -5.60
CA TYR A 312 4.30 4.27 -5.05
C TYR A 312 4.53 4.46 -3.55
N ALA A 313 5.39 3.63 -2.96
CA ALA A 313 5.60 3.51 -1.53
C ALA A 313 6.06 4.79 -0.82
N ASP A 314 6.99 5.53 -1.44
CA ASP A 314 7.52 6.80 -0.91
C ASP A 314 6.43 7.88 -0.84
N ALA A 315 5.72 8.08 -1.95
CA ALA A 315 4.59 9.00 -2.03
C ALA A 315 3.40 8.53 -1.19
N GLY A 316 3.19 7.22 -1.05
CA GLY A 316 2.16 6.64 -0.18
C GLY A 316 2.40 7.01 1.29
N ASN A 317 3.65 6.92 1.76
CA ASN A 317 4.00 7.36 3.11
C ASN A 317 3.79 8.86 3.31
N ALA A 318 4.20 9.69 2.33
CA ALA A 318 3.98 11.13 2.39
C ALA A 318 2.48 11.49 2.36
N ALA A 319 1.70 10.84 1.49
CA ALA A 319 0.26 11.02 1.37
C ALA A 319 -0.48 10.62 2.66
N ALA A 320 -0.07 9.54 3.33
CA ALA A 320 -0.63 9.15 4.62
C ALA A 320 -0.41 10.23 5.69
N LEU A 321 0.80 10.79 5.76
CA LEU A 321 1.11 11.85 6.70
C LEU A 321 0.32 13.14 6.41
N LEU A 322 0.25 13.57 5.16
CA LEU A 322 -0.51 14.77 4.74
C LEU A 322 -2.02 14.59 4.91
N SER A 323 -2.55 13.42 4.55
CA SER A 323 -3.97 13.07 4.71
C SER A 323 -4.39 13.09 6.18
N GLY A 324 -3.54 12.57 7.07
CA GLY A 324 -3.73 12.64 8.51
C GLY A 324 -3.78 14.09 8.99
N THR A 325 -2.74 14.88 8.71
CA THR A 325 -2.64 16.28 9.14
C THR A 325 -3.80 17.16 8.65
N LEU A 326 -4.24 16.96 7.41
CA LEU A 326 -5.28 17.79 6.79
C LEU A 326 -6.69 17.21 6.97
N ASN A 327 -6.82 16.01 7.52
CA ASN A 327 -8.05 15.22 7.49
C ASN A 327 -8.75 15.21 6.11
N VAL A 328 -7.96 14.89 5.08
CA VAL A 328 -8.44 14.74 3.70
C VAL A 328 -8.45 13.26 3.32
N PRO A 329 -9.44 12.75 2.57
CA PRO A 329 -9.43 11.38 2.06
C PRO A 329 -8.14 11.02 1.28
N MET A 330 -7.53 9.89 1.65
CA MET A 330 -6.36 9.35 0.94
C MET A 330 -6.75 8.29 -0.08
N LEU A 331 -6.20 8.40 -1.29
CA LEU A 331 -6.18 7.35 -2.30
C LEU A 331 -4.75 6.83 -2.47
N PHE A 332 -4.63 5.57 -2.88
CA PHE A 332 -3.31 4.96 -3.07
C PHE A 332 -3.24 4.06 -4.30
N THR A 333 -2.15 4.17 -5.05
CA THR A 333 -1.80 3.26 -6.15
C THR A 333 -0.36 2.80 -5.96
N GLY A 334 -0.17 1.48 -5.84
CA GLY A 334 1.13 0.90 -5.56
C GLY A 334 2.10 0.96 -6.74
N HIS A 335 1.64 0.74 -7.97
CA HIS A 335 2.43 0.55 -9.21
C HIS A 335 3.37 -0.67 -9.20
N SER A 336 4.08 -0.88 -8.10
CA SER A 336 4.88 -2.05 -7.78
C SER A 336 4.88 -2.22 -6.26
N LEU A 337 4.78 -3.47 -5.79
CA LEU A 337 4.69 -3.76 -4.35
C LEU A 337 5.98 -4.38 -3.80
N GLY A 338 6.39 -3.97 -2.60
CA GLY A 338 7.59 -4.43 -1.93
C GLY A 338 7.56 -5.91 -1.54
N ARG A 339 6.43 -6.42 -1.02
CA ARG A 339 6.29 -7.85 -0.66
C ARG A 339 6.39 -8.76 -1.88
N ASP A 340 5.68 -8.44 -2.96
CA ASP A 340 5.77 -9.19 -4.23
C ASP A 340 7.19 -9.17 -4.80
N LYS A 341 7.83 -7.98 -4.84
CA LYS A 341 9.24 -7.86 -5.29
C LYS A 341 10.18 -8.71 -4.42
N LEU A 342 10.01 -8.70 -3.11
CA LEU A 342 10.81 -9.49 -2.18
C LEU A 342 10.65 -11.00 -2.45
N GLU A 343 9.42 -11.48 -2.60
CA GLU A 343 9.16 -12.89 -2.93
C GLU A 343 9.81 -13.28 -4.27
N GLN A 344 9.69 -12.44 -5.29
CA GLN A 344 10.25 -12.70 -6.61
C GLN A 344 11.78 -12.79 -6.60
N ILE A 345 12.45 -11.92 -5.86
CA ILE A 345 13.92 -11.95 -5.75
C ILE A 345 14.37 -13.17 -4.93
N LEU A 346 13.67 -13.48 -3.82
CA LEU A 346 13.97 -14.68 -3.01
C LEU A 346 13.79 -15.97 -3.82
N LYS A 347 12.75 -16.06 -4.66
CA LYS A 347 12.53 -17.21 -5.55
C LYS A 347 13.66 -17.43 -6.57
N GLN A 348 14.43 -16.39 -6.91
CA GLN A 348 15.61 -16.54 -7.78
C GLN A 348 16.81 -17.16 -7.06
N GLY A 349 16.82 -17.17 -5.72
CA GLY A 349 17.85 -17.83 -4.90
C GLY A 349 19.25 -17.21 -4.98
N ARG A 350 19.40 -16.01 -5.56
CA ARG A 350 20.70 -15.37 -5.80
C ARG A 350 21.20 -14.49 -4.65
N GLN A 351 20.29 -14.01 -3.80
CA GLN A 351 20.58 -13.02 -2.76
C GLN A 351 19.88 -13.41 -1.47
N SER A 352 20.52 -13.18 -0.32
CA SER A 352 19.88 -13.34 0.98
C SER A 352 18.89 -12.20 1.26
N LYS A 353 17.99 -12.39 2.22
CA LYS A 353 17.03 -11.34 2.61
C LYS A 353 17.73 -10.05 3.06
N ASP A 354 18.87 -10.18 3.74
CA ASP A 354 19.64 -9.04 4.26
C ASP A 354 20.36 -8.30 3.14
N ASP A 355 20.89 -9.00 2.13
CA ASP A 355 21.47 -8.39 0.92
C ASP A 355 20.42 -7.58 0.15
N ILE A 356 19.22 -8.14 0.02
CA ILE A 356 18.08 -7.48 -0.64
C ILE A 356 17.69 -6.23 0.15
N ASN A 357 17.63 -6.32 1.48
CA ASN A 357 17.28 -5.17 2.32
C ASN A 357 18.35 -4.08 2.30
N THR A 358 19.62 -4.44 2.25
CA THR A 358 20.73 -3.48 2.14
C THR A 358 20.67 -2.73 0.80
N THR A 359 20.38 -3.44 -0.29
CA THR A 359 20.34 -2.88 -1.65
C THR A 359 19.08 -2.03 -1.89
N TYR A 360 17.90 -2.56 -1.53
CA TYR A 360 16.61 -1.97 -1.92
C TYR A 360 15.87 -1.27 -0.78
N ARG A 361 16.44 -1.30 0.44
CA ARG A 361 15.76 -0.86 1.67
C ARG A 361 14.35 -1.46 1.80
N ILE A 362 14.22 -2.73 1.39
CA ILE A 362 12.93 -3.38 1.10
C ILE A 362 12.01 -3.44 2.32
N MET A 363 12.56 -3.61 3.52
CA MET A 363 11.78 -3.66 4.76
C MET A 363 11.18 -2.28 5.09
N ARG A 364 11.92 -1.19 4.83
CA ARG A 364 11.41 0.16 5.00
C ARG A 364 10.31 0.48 3.99
N ARG A 365 10.49 0.03 2.74
CA ARG A 365 9.48 0.14 1.68
C ARG A 365 8.18 -0.58 2.05
N ILE A 366 8.28 -1.83 2.52
CA ILE A 366 7.09 -2.61 2.91
C ILE A 366 6.34 -1.90 4.04
N GLU A 367 7.03 -1.35 5.05
CA GLU A 367 6.35 -0.60 6.10
C GLU A 367 5.68 0.68 5.57
N ALA A 368 6.28 1.36 4.59
CA ALA A 368 5.65 2.52 3.92
C ALA A 368 4.35 2.13 3.22
N GLU A 369 4.36 1.00 2.52
CA GLU A 369 3.18 0.45 1.83
C GLU A 369 2.10 0.03 2.83
N GLU A 370 2.46 -0.59 3.95
CA GLU A 370 1.52 -0.91 5.04
C GLU A 370 0.87 0.34 5.66
N ILE A 371 1.65 1.39 5.94
CA ILE A 371 1.13 2.68 6.43
C ILE A 371 0.16 3.31 5.42
N ALA A 372 0.49 3.23 4.14
CA ALA A 372 -0.37 3.72 3.07
C ALA A 372 -1.68 2.92 3.00
N VAL A 373 -1.65 1.60 3.15
CA VAL A 373 -2.85 0.75 3.24
C VAL A 373 -3.69 1.11 4.46
N ASP A 374 -3.06 1.29 5.63
CA ASP A 374 -3.74 1.64 6.87
C ASP A 374 -4.52 2.96 6.74
N SER A 375 -3.95 3.94 6.03
CA SER A 375 -4.47 5.31 5.90
C SER A 375 -5.46 5.51 4.75
N SER A 376 -5.41 4.66 3.72
CA SER A 376 -6.21 4.83 2.51
C SER A 376 -7.72 4.64 2.73
N GLU A 377 -8.53 5.35 1.95
CA GLU A 377 -9.96 5.05 1.75
C GLU A 377 -10.13 4.04 0.62
N VAL A 378 -9.37 4.25 -0.46
CA VAL A 378 -9.46 3.50 -1.71
C VAL A 378 -8.06 3.16 -2.20
N ILE A 379 -7.87 1.89 -2.59
CA ILE A 379 -6.69 1.44 -3.30
C ILE A 379 -7.08 1.22 -4.76
N ILE A 380 -6.43 1.94 -5.67
CA ILE A 380 -6.64 1.81 -7.11
C ILE A 380 -5.59 0.87 -7.66
N THR A 381 -6.07 -0.19 -8.32
CA THR A 381 -5.25 -1.19 -9.00
C THR A 381 -5.55 -1.19 -10.50
N SER A 382 -4.58 -1.64 -11.30
CA SER A 382 -4.78 -1.76 -12.76
C SER A 382 -5.54 -3.04 -13.12
N THR A 383 -5.40 -4.08 -12.30
CA THR A 383 -6.00 -5.40 -12.54
C THR A 383 -6.57 -6.00 -11.26
N ARG A 384 -7.40 -7.03 -11.43
CA ARG A 384 -7.92 -7.83 -10.34
C ARG A 384 -6.88 -8.80 -9.78
N GLN A 385 -5.99 -9.30 -10.62
CA GLN A 385 -4.85 -10.12 -10.19
C GLN A 385 -3.98 -9.35 -9.17
N GLU A 386 -3.74 -8.06 -9.40
CA GLU A 386 -3.01 -7.21 -8.46
C GLU A 386 -3.65 -7.22 -7.06
N ILE A 387 -4.99 -7.15 -6.98
CA ILE A 387 -5.74 -7.19 -5.72
C ILE A 387 -5.59 -8.56 -5.04
N GLU A 388 -5.78 -9.65 -5.79
CA GLU A 388 -5.89 -11.00 -5.23
C GLU A 388 -4.52 -11.61 -4.90
N GLU A 389 -3.50 -11.40 -5.74
CA GLU A 389 -2.20 -12.06 -5.62
C GLU A 389 -1.11 -11.18 -5.01
N GLN A 390 -1.10 -9.87 -5.27
CA GLN A 390 -0.05 -8.97 -4.77
C GLN A 390 -0.46 -8.28 -3.49
N TRP A 391 -1.61 -7.60 -3.48
CA TRP A 391 -2.14 -6.97 -2.26
C TRP A 391 -2.55 -8.00 -1.20
N GLY A 392 -2.96 -9.20 -1.62
CA GLY A 392 -3.23 -10.33 -0.72
C GLY A 392 -2.03 -10.76 0.14
N LEU A 393 -0.81 -10.28 -0.17
CA LEU A 393 0.38 -10.51 0.65
C LEU A 393 0.47 -9.61 1.87
N TYR A 394 -0.31 -8.52 1.97
CA TYR A 394 -0.22 -7.52 3.04
C TYR A 394 -1.08 -7.87 4.25
N ASP A 395 -0.68 -7.39 5.44
CA ASP A 395 -1.27 -7.85 6.69
C ASP A 395 -2.72 -7.35 6.83
N GLY A 396 -3.65 -8.29 7.00
CA GLY A 396 -5.08 -8.00 7.12
C GLY A 396 -5.73 -7.46 5.85
N PHE A 397 -5.10 -7.65 4.69
CA PHE A 397 -5.68 -7.29 3.40
C PHE A 397 -6.55 -8.43 2.87
N ASP A 398 -7.86 -8.38 3.17
CA ASP A 398 -8.86 -9.33 2.66
C ASP A 398 -10.07 -8.63 1.97
N PRO A 399 -10.16 -8.68 0.62
CA PRO A 399 -11.29 -8.12 -0.13
C PRO A 399 -12.67 -8.72 0.22
N VAL A 400 -12.74 -9.90 0.85
CA VAL A 400 -13.98 -10.47 1.37
C VAL A 400 -14.41 -9.74 2.64
N LEU A 401 -13.47 -9.51 3.56
CA LEU A 401 -13.72 -8.81 4.82
C LEU A 401 -14.10 -7.34 4.59
N GLU A 402 -13.43 -6.65 3.67
CA GLU A 402 -13.82 -5.29 3.25
C GLU A 402 -15.28 -5.23 2.78
N ARG A 403 -15.72 -6.20 1.97
CA ARG A 403 -17.11 -6.26 1.49
C ARG A 403 -18.11 -6.41 2.64
N LYS A 404 -17.77 -7.22 3.65
CA LYS A 404 -18.61 -7.42 4.84
C LYS A 404 -18.71 -6.15 5.68
N LEU A 405 -17.58 -5.50 5.96
CA LEU A 405 -17.54 -4.23 6.71
C LEU A 405 -18.34 -3.15 5.99
N ARG A 406 -18.18 -3.03 4.66
CA ARG A 406 -18.96 -2.10 3.86
C ARG A 406 -20.46 -2.41 3.86
N ALA A 407 -20.85 -3.67 3.83
CA ALA A 407 -22.26 -4.06 3.93
C ALA A 407 -22.87 -3.67 5.29
N ARG A 408 -22.11 -3.85 6.39
CA ARG A 408 -22.51 -3.38 7.73
C ARG A 408 -22.64 -1.86 7.79
N ASN A 409 -21.64 -1.13 7.29
CA ASN A 409 -21.67 0.33 7.24
C ASN A 409 -22.86 0.87 6.45
N ARG A 410 -23.24 0.22 5.33
CA ARG A 410 -24.45 0.61 4.55
C ARG A 410 -25.76 0.38 5.29
N ARG A 411 -25.78 -0.54 6.26
CA ARG A 411 -26.92 -0.82 7.13
C ARG A 411 -26.88 0.02 8.41
N ASN A 412 -25.98 1.00 8.50
CA ASN A 412 -25.71 1.79 9.70
C ASN A 412 -25.39 0.94 10.94
N VAL A 413 -24.80 -0.24 10.74
CA VAL A 413 -24.36 -1.12 11.82
C VAL A 413 -22.91 -0.78 12.16
N SER A 414 -22.63 -0.62 13.46
CA SER A 414 -21.26 -0.35 13.93
C SER A 414 -20.29 -1.43 13.48
N CYS A 415 -19.13 -0.98 12.98
CA CYS A 415 -17.97 -1.82 12.69
C CYS A 415 -16.93 -1.79 13.83
N PHE A 416 -17.22 -1.10 14.94
CA PHE A 416 -16.36 -1.02 16.12
C PHE A 416 -14.92 -0.56 15.78
N GLY A 417 -14.81 0.49 14.96
CA GLY A 417 -13.53 1.02 14.46
C GLY A 417 -12.78 0.14 13.45
N ARG A 418 -13.32 -1.03 13.08
CA ARG A 418 -12.70 -1.88 12.05
C ARG A 418 -12.87 -1.24 10.67
N PHE A 419 -11.74 -1.06 10.00
CA PHE A 419 -11.72 -0.48 8.66
C PHE A 419 -10.68 -1.13 7.76
N MET A 420 -11.12 -1.46 6.54
CA MET A 420 -10.24 -1.89 5.46
C MET A 420 -10.46 -1.00 4.24
N PRO A 421 -9.38 -0.50 3.59
CA PRO A 421 -9.51 0.29 2.38
C PRO A 421 -10.18 -0.52 1.28
N ARG A 422 -10.95 0.17 0.43
CA ARG A 422 -11.64 -0.47 -0.67
C ARG A 422 -10.70 -0.65 -1.88
N PRO A 423 -10.36 -1.88 -2.28
CA PRO A 423 -9.66 -2.08 -3.55
C PRO A 423 -10.62 -1.91 -4.72
N VAL A 424 -10.17 -1.19 -5.75
CA VAL A 424 -10.93 -0.92 -6.98
C VAL A 424 -10.01 -1.07 -8.17
N VAL A 425 -10.45 -1.87 -9.14
CA VAL A 425 -9.81 -1.92 -10.46
C VAL A 425 -10.25 -0.69 -11.25
N ILE A 426 -9.31 0.21 -11.54
CA ILE A 426 -9.48 1.30 -12.50
C ILE A 426 -8.32 1.21 -13.49
N PRO A 427 -8.53 0.61 -14.67
CA PRO A 427 -7.44 0.39 -15.62
C PRO A 427 -6.85 1.74 -16.05
N PRO A 428 -5.53 1.81 -16.35
CA PRO A 428 -4.93 3.01 -16.92
C PRO A 428 -5.65 3.44 -18.20
N GLY A 429 -5.74 4.75 -18.39
CA GLY A 429 -6.23 5.31 -19.65
C GLY A 429 -5.18 5.23 -20.74
N MET A 430 -5.63 5.21 -21.99
CA MET A 430 -4.81 5.49 -23.17
C MET A 430 -5.44 6.59 -24.01
N GLU A 431 -4.61 7.28 -24.78
CA GLU A 431 -5.05 8.29 -25.72
C GLU A 431 -5.42 7.65 -27.07
N PHE A 432 -6.69 7.80 -27.47
CA PHE A 432 -7.20 7.25 -28.73
C PHE A 432 -7.28 8.29 -29.86
N LYS A 433 -6.83 9.54 -29.65
CA LYS A 433 -6.96 10.63 -30.63
C LYS A 433 -6.25 10.35 -31.97
N HIS A 434 -5.12 9.65 -31.92
CA HIS A 434 -4.35 9.26 -33.11
C HIS A 434 -4.93 8.02 -33.80
N ILE A 435 -5.93 7.36 -33.20
CA ILE A 435 -6.56 6.16 -33.73
C ILE A 435 -7.77 6.60 -34.55
N VAL A 436 -7.49 6.98 -35.80
CA VAL A 436 -8.55 7.31 -36.75
C VAL A 436 -9.28 6.02 -37.12
N SER A 437 -10.53 5.88 -36.67
CA SER A 437 -11.44 4.84 -37.18
C SER A 437 -11.80 5.18 -38.62
N HIS A 438 -10.95 4.80 -39.57
CA HIS A 438 -11.32 4.81 -40.98
C HIS A 438 -12.38 3.73 -41.19
N LYS A 439 -13.65 4.17 -41.22
CA LYS A 439 -14.72 3.37 -41.83
C LYS A 439 -14.53 3.29 -43.34
N ASP A 440 -13.81 4.24 -43.94
CA ASP A 440 -13.46 4.27 -45.35
C ASP A 440 -12.06 4.91 -45.46
N ASP A 441 -11.04 4.13 -45.83
CA ASP A 441 -9.84 4.72 -46.44
C ASP A 441 -10.29 5.20 -47.82
N PRO A 442 -10.11 6.48 -48.20
CA PRO A 442 -10.22 6.85 -49.59
C PRO A 442 -9.16 6.06 -50.36
N ASP A 443 -9.60 5.24 -51.33
CA ASP A 443 -8.72 4.56 -52.29
C ASP A 443 -7.73 5.58 -52.89
N GLY A 444 -6.51 5.68 -52.34
CA GLY A 444 -5.54 6.70 -52.78
C GLY A 444 -4.40 7.07 -51.82
N THR A 445 -4.44 6.73 -50.53
CA THR A 445 -3.27 6.95 -49.66
C THR A 445 -2.18 5.91 -49.94
N PRO A 446 -0.91 6.30 -50.15
CA PRO A 446 0.20 5.35 -50.34
C PRO A 446 0.34 4.41 -49.14
N ASP A 447 0.57 3.13 -49.42
CA ASP A 447 0.83 2.14 -48.37
C ASP A 447 2.07 2.56 -47.54
N PRO A 448 2.00 2.53 -46.20
CA PRO A 448 3.14 2.86 -45.35
C PRO A 448 4.40 2.02 -45.67
N PRO A 449 5.62 2.59 -45.64
CA PRO A 449 6.85 1.86 -45.98
C PRO A 449 7.05 0.55 -45.20
N VAL A 450 6.65 0.54 -43.92
CA VAL A 450 6.75 -0.64 -43.05
C VAL A 450 5.96 -1.85 -43.56
N TRP A 451 4.91 -1.64 -44.37
CA TRP A 451 4.15 -2.75 -44.95
C TRP A 451 4.97 -3.53 -45.97
N SER A 452 5.81 -2.84 -46.77
CA SER A 452 6.71 -3.51 -47.71
C SER A 452 7.77 -4.34 -46.99
N GLU A 453 8.30 -3.83 -45.87
CA GLU A 453 9.28 -4.53 -45.02
C GLU A 453 8.70 -5.80 -44.38
N ILE A 454 7.40 -5.82 -44.08
CA ILE A 454 6.70 -7.00 -43.56
C ILE A 454 6.35 -7.97 -44.69
N THR A 455 5.73 -7.47 -45.76
CA THR A 455 5.17 -8.31 -46.83
C THR A 455 6.21 -8.98 -47.71
N ARG A 456 7.45 -8.46 -47.79
CA ARG A 456 8.55 -9.11 -48.53
C ARG A 456 8.87 -10.54 -48.08
N PHE A 457 8.48 -10.91 -46.87
CA PHE A 457 8.69 -12.25 -46.32
C PHE A 457 7.63 -13.26 -46.76
N PHE A 458 6.53 -12.81 -47.39
CA PHE A 458 5.37 -13.65 -47.66
C PHE A 458 5.25 -14.03 -49.13
N SER A 459 5.06 -15.33 -49.39
CA SER A 459 4.72 -15.81 -50.73
C SER A 459 3.29 -15.42 -51.13
N ASN A 460 2.37 -15.34 -50.16
CA ASN A 460 1.02 -14.83 -50.35
C ASN A 460 0.68 -13.78 -49.28
N PRO A 461 0.87 -12.47 -49.55
CA PRO A 461 0.62 -11.41 -48.59
C PRO A 461 -0.87 -11.15 -48.31
N ARG A 462 -1.81 -11.77 -49.04
CA ARG A 462 -3.26 -11.58 -48.84
C ARG A 462 -3.84 -12.43 -47.70
N LYS A 463 -3.09 -13.40 -47.18
CA LYS A 463 -3.56 -14.22 -46.05
C LYS A 463 -3.66 -13.36 -44.78
N PRO A 464 -4.64 -13.65 -43.90
CA PRO A 464 -4.68 -13.10 -42.55
C PRO A 464 -3.34 -13.16 -41.82
N ILE A 465 -2.97 -12.05 -41.16
CA ILE A 465 -1.74 -11.97 -40.38
C ILE A 465 -2.02 -12.27 -38.90
N ILE A 466 -1.33 -13.27 -38.35
CA ILE A 466 -1.19 -13.47 -36.92
C ILE A 466 -0.04 -12.58 -36.45
N LEU A 467 -0.35 -11.49 -35.74
CA LEU A 467 0.62 -10.50 -35.30
C LEU A 467 1.01 -10.73 -33.84
N ALA A 468 2.30 -10.90 -33.59
CA ALA A 468 2.89 -10.79 -32.25
C ALA A 468 3.87 -9.62 -32.20
N LEU A 469 3.64 -8.70 -31.27
CA LEU A 469 4.50 -7.53 -31.03
C LEU A 469 5.02 -7.58 -29.59
N ALA A 470 6.29 -7.94 -29.42
CA ALA A 470 6.92 -8.06 -28.12
C ALA A 470 8.45 -8.15 -28.26
N ARG A 471 9.19 -7.78 -27.22
CA ARG A 471 10.65 -8.03 -27.17
C ARG A 471 10.92 -9.56 -27.23
N PRO A 472 12.07 -9.99 -27.77
CA PRO A 472 12.48 -11.40 -27.80
C PRO A 472 12.97 -11.87 -26.43
N ASP A 473 12.12 -11.72 -25.41
CA ASP A 473 12.36 -12.11 -24.03
C ASP A 473 11.71 -13.49 -23.77
N PRO A 474 12.36 -14.41 -23.03
CA PRO A 474 11.80 -15.71 -22.69
C PRO A 474 10.40 -15.65 -22.05
N LYS A 475 10.12 -14.62 -21.24
CA LYS A 475 8.83 -14.43 -20.58
C LYS A 475 7.69 -14.17 -21.56
N LYS A 476 7.99 -13.59 -22.73
CA LYS A 476 7.02 -13.31 -23.80
C LYS A 476 6.66 -14.56 -24.60
N ASN A 477 7.37 -15.67 -24.42
CA ASN A 477 6.99 -17.01 -24.89
C ASN A 477 6.74 -17.09 -26.42
N LEU A 478 7.44 -16.27 -27.20
CA LEU A 478 7.31 -16.25 -28.66
C LEU A 478 7.74 -17.57 -29.31
N THR A 479 8.64 -18.32 -28.68
CA THR A 479 9.09 -19.64 -29.15
C THR A 479 7.97 -20.66 -29.20
N THR A 480 7.08 -20.68 -28.20
CA THR A 480 5.92 -21.60 -28.16
C THR A 480 4.88 -21.22 -29.21
N LEU A 481 4.69 -19.92 -29.46
CA LEU A 481 3.85 -19.45 -30.57
C LEU A 481 4.35 -19.96 -31.93
N VAL A 482 5.66 -19.84 -32.19
CA VAL A 482 6.26 -20.30 -33.45
C VAL A 482 6.13 -21.81 -33.62
N LYS A 483 6.27 -22.59 -32.53
CA LYS A 483 6.00 -24.05 -32.56
C LYS A 483 4.53 -24.36 -32.85
N ALA A 484 3.61 -23.68 -32.16
CA ALA A 484 2.17 -23.85 -32.35
C ALA A 484 1.76 -23.59 -33.81
N PHE A 485 2.32 -22.54 -34.43
CA PHE A 485 2.08 -22.23 -35.84
C PHE A 485 2.74 -23.27 -36.77
N GLY A 486 4.00 -23.65 -36.51
CA GLY A 486 4.74 -24.59 -37.35
C GLY A 486 4.15 -25.99 -37.42
N GLU A 487 3.63 -26.50 -36.30
CA GLU A 487 3.04 -27.85 -36.20
C GLU A 487 1.58 -27.92 -36.70
N ASN A 488 0.86 -26.80 -36.74
CA ASN A 488 -0.53 -26.77 -37.20
C ASN A 488 -0.62 -26.41 -38.70
N ARG A 489 -0.71 -27.44 -39.54
CA ARG A 489 -0.81 -27.29 -41.00
C ARG A 489 -2.03 -26.46 -41.43
N SER A 490 -3.19 -26.67 -40.83
CA SER A 490 -4.42 -25.93 -41.16
C SER A 490 -4.27 -24.43 -40.90
N LEU A 491 -3.57 -24.06 -39.81
CA LEU A 491 -3.31 -22.66 -39.48
C LEU A 491 -2.36 -22.00 -40.51
N ARG A 492 -1.32 -22.72 -40.95
CA ARG A 492 -0.36 -22.27 -41.98
C ARG A 492 -0.99 -22.09 -43.36
N GLU A 493 -1.95 -22.95 -43.69
CA GLU A 493 -2.69 -22.85 -44.94
C GLU A 493 -3.56 -21.58 -44.96
N LEU A 494 -4.13 -21.20 -43.81
CA LEU A 494 -5.05 -20.06 -43.69
C LEU A 494 -4.38 -18.71 -43.39
N ALA A 495 -3.27 -18.66 -42.67
CA ALA A 495 -2.67 -17.41 -42.18
C ALA A 495 -1.15 -17.33 -42.36
N ASN A 496 -0.61 -16.12 -42.28
CA ASN A 496 0.81 -15.82 -42.14
C ASN A 496 1.12 -15.38 -40.70
N LEU A 497 2.37 -15.53 -40.25
CA LEU A 497 2.82 -15.11 -38.92
C LEU A 497 3.77 -13.92 -39.00
N THR A 498 3.47 -12.83 -38.30
CA THR A 498 4.35 -11.65 -38.18
C THR A 498 4.85 -11.48 -36.76
N LEU A 499 6.17 -11.45 -36.60
CA LEU A 499 6.87 -11.30 -35.32
C LEU A 499 7.65 -9.97 -35.31
N ILE A 500 7.11 -8.96 -34.63
CA ILE A 500 7.82 -7.69 -34.37
C ILE A 500 8.59 -7.83 -33.06
N MET A 501 9.89 -8.08 -33.17
CA MET A 501 10.76 -8.50 -32.06
C MET A 501 11.82 -7.46 -31.66
N GLY A 502 11.42 -6.21 -31.52
CA GLY A 502 12.37 -5.11 -31.25
C GLY A 502 13.29 -4.81 -32.44
N ASN A 503 14.14 -3.80 -32.28
CA ASN A 503 15.13 -3.41 -33.30
C ASN A 503 16.46 -4.12 -33.08
N ARG A 504 17.15 -4.49 -34.17
CA ARG A 504 18.46 -5.14 -34.13
C ARG A 504 19.30 -4.80 -35.36
N ASP A 505 20.57 -4.49 -35.16
CA ASP A 505 21.56 -4.33 -36.23
C ASP A 505 22.24 -5.69 -36.51
N GLY A 506 22.92 -6.26 -35.51
CA GLY A 506 23.45 -7.62 -35.49
C GLY A 506 22.81 -8.52 -34.43
N ILE A 507 22.84 -9.86 -34.62
CA ILE A 507 22.37 -10.82 -33.59
C ILE A 507 23.38 -10.91 -32.43
N ASP A 508 24.68 -10.80 -32.74
CA ASP A 508 25.77 -10.92 -31.77
C ASP A 508 25.87 -9.71 -30.81
N GLU A 509 25.32 -8.57 -31.21
CA GLU A 509 25.27 -7.33 -30.41
C GLU A 509 24.09 -7.29 -29.43
N MET A 510 23.16 -8.24 -29.55
CA MET A 510 22.02 -8.34 -28.64
C MET A 510 22.44 -8.94 -27.29
N SER A 511 21.65 -8.71 -26.25
CA SER A 511 21.87 -9.40 -24.97
C SER A 511 21.83 -10.94 -25.16
N PRO A 512 22.66 -11.72 -24.44
CA PRO A 512 22.72 -13.18 -24.62
C PRO A 512 21.36 -13.88 -24.50
N THR A 513 20.49 -13.34 -23.65
CA THR A 513 19.12 -13.86 -23.48
C THR A 513 18.25 -13.59 -24.71
N ASN A 514 18.30 -12.36 -25.25
CA ASN A 514 17.49 -11.97 -26.40
C ASN A 514 17.97 -12.64 -27.69
N SER A 515 19.30 -12.73 -27.89
CA SER A 515 19.89 -13.42 -29.03
C SER A 515 19.54 -14.91 -29.00
N ALA A 516 19.58 -15.56 -27.84
CA ALA A 516 19.21 -16.97 -27.71
C ALA A 516 17.74 -17.24 -28.09
N VAL A 517 16.81 -16.36 -27.70
CA VAL A 517 15.39 -16.47 -28.09
C VAL A 517 15.23 -16.30 -29.60
N LEU A 518 15.85 -15.27 -30.18
CA LEU A 518 15.78 -15.02 -31.63
C LEU A 518 16.39 -16.19 -32.42
N LEU A 519 17.57 -16.68 -32.05
CA LEU A 519 18.20 -17.85 -32.67
C LEU A 519 17.32 -19.09 -32.55
N SER A 520 16.65 -19.27 -31.42
CA SER A 520 15.70 -20.37 -31.24
C SER A 520 14.51 -20.25 -32.20
N ILE A 521 13.98 -19.04 -32.40
CA ILE A 521 12.91 -18.79 -33.37
C ILE A 521 13.37 -19.09 -34.80
N LEU A 522 14.56 -18.63 -35.19
CA LEU A 522 15.12 -18.91 -36.53
C LEU A 522 15.30 -20.42 -36.77
N LYS A 523 15.80 -21.16 -35.78
CA LYS A 523 15.89 -22.63 -35.85
C LYS A 523 14.54 -23.30 -36.02
N LEU A 524 13.48 -22.77 -35.41
CA LEU A 524 12.13 -23.31 -35.55
C LEU A 524 11.54 -23.01 -36.94
N ILE A 525 11.79 -21.81 -37.48
CA ILE A 525 11.40 -21.44 -38.86
C ILE A 525 12.02 -22.42 -39.86
N ASP A 526 13.30 -22.72 -39.70
CA ASP A 526 14.02 -23.70 -40.52
C ASP A 526 13.46 -25.12 -40.32
N LYS A 527 13.31 -25.57 -39.07
CA LYS A 527 12.81 -26.92 -38.72
C LYS A 527 11.45 -27.23 -39.34
N TYR A 528 10.52 -26.28 -39.36
CA TYR A 528 9.15 -26.48 -39.87
C TYR A 528 8.96 -25.99 -41.33
N ASP A 529 10.04 -25.59 -42.00
CA ASP A 529 10.05 -25.06 -43.36
C ASP A 529 8.99 -23.96 -43.57
N MET A 530 9.11 -22.88 -42.79
CA MET A 530 8.13 -21.78 -42.76
C MET A 530 8.55 -20.55 -43.60
N TYR A 531 9.51 -20.73 -44.51
CA TYR A 531 9.91 -19.69 -45.46
C TYR A 531 8.71 -19.27 -46.32
N GLY A 532 8.55 -17.96 -46.56
CA GLY A 532 7.38 -17.43 -47.26
C GLY A 532 6.11 -17.30 -46.42
N GLN A 533 6.12 -17.69 -45.14
CA GLN A 533 4.94 -17.68 -44.24
C GLN A 533 5.17 -16.89 -42.95
N VAL A 534 6.43 -16.63 -42.57
CA VAL A 534 6.80 -15.93 -41.32
C VAL A 534 7.62 -14.68 -41.61
N SER A 535 7.18 -13.52 -41.14
CA SER A 535 7.90 -12.24 -41.25
C SER A 535 8.48 -11.80 -39.91
N TYR A 536 9.74 -11.34 -39.90
CA TYR A 536 10.44 -10.89 -38.69
C TYR A 536 11.37 -9.69 -39.02
N PRO A 537 10.79 -8.51 -39.34
CA PRO A 537 11.56 -7.35 -39.77
C PRO A 537 12.65 -6.95 -38.75
N LYS A 538 13.74 -6.35 -39.25
CA LYS A 538 14.88 -5.93 -38.41
C LYS A 538 14.63 -4.65 -37.64
N HIS A 539 13.94 -3.69 -38.27
CA HIS A 539 13.72 -2.35 -37.74
C HIS A 539 12.27 -1.94 -37.89
N HIS A 540 11.81 -1.14 -36.93
CA HIS A 540 10.57 -0.38 -36.98
C HIS A 540 10.73 0.89 -36.12
N LYS A 541 9.98 1.93 -36.45
CA LYS A 541 9.85 3.14 -35.63
C LYS A 541 8.61 3.04 -34.76
N GLN A 542 8.61 3.72 -33.61
CA GLN A 542 7.42 3.76 -32.74
C GLN A 542 6.20 4.35 -33.48
N SER A 543 6.41 5.32 -34.36
CA SER A 543 5.36 5.92 -35.20
C SER A 543 4.74 4.96 -36.21
N GLU A 544 5.43 3.87 -36.56
CA GLU A 544 4.97 2.85 -37.53
C GLU A 544 4.14 1.75 -36.86
N VAL A 545 4.19 1.62 -35.52
CA VAL A 545 3.43 0.59 -34.78
C VAL A 545 1.92 0.64 -35.07
N PRO A 546 1.27 1.82 -35.09
CA PRO A 546 -0.09 1.98 -35.63
C PRO A 546 -0.31 1.33 -37.00
N ASP A 547 0.62 1.52 -37.95
CA ASP A 547 0.50 1.01 -39.32
C ASP A 547 0.59 -0.52 -39.35
N ILE A 548 1.39 -1.10 -38.46
CA ILE A 548 1.51 -2.56 -38.31
C ILE A 548 0.19 -3.15 -37.81
N TYR A 549 -0.44 -2.53 -36.81
CA TYR A 549 -1.78 -2.94 -36.37
C TYR A 549 -2.79 -2.81 -37.52
N ARG A 550 -2.79 -1.69 -38.26
CA ARG A 550 -3.70 -1.50 -39.40
C ARG A 550 -3.53 -2.57 -40.48
N LEU A 551 -2.30 -2.95 -40.82
CA LEU A 551 -2.02 -4.01 -41.80
C LEU A 551 -2.64 -5.36 -41.37
N ALA A 552 -2.44 -5.73 -40.11
CA ALA A 552 -2.99 -6.97 -39.58
C ALA A 552 -4.53 -6.91 -39.50
N ALA A 553 -5.14 -5.76 -39.22
CA ALA A 553 -6.60 -5.59 -39.25
C ALA A 553 -7.14 -5.73 -40.69
N ARG A 554 -6.47 -5.09 -41.65
CA ARG A 554 -6.84 -5.06 -43.08
C ARG A 554 -6.84 -6.46 -43.70
N THR A 555 -5.89 -7.31 -43.31
CA THR A 555 -5.81 -8.71 -43.75
C THR A 555 -6.80 -9.63 -43.03
N LYS A 556 -7.65 -9.12 -42.13
CA LYS A 556 -8.52 -9.90 -41.23
C LYS A 556 -7.74 -10.85 -40.31
N GLY A 557 -6.58 -10.37 -39.87
CA GLY A 557 -5.66 -11.05 -38.96
C GLY A 557 -6.08 -11.00 -37.49
N VAL A 558 -5.20 -11.49 -36.62
CA VAL A 558 -5.41 -11.54 -35.16
C VAL A 558 -4.15 -11.09 -34.45
N PHE A 559 -4.29 -10.42 -33.31
CA PHE A 559 -3.17 -10.09 -32.44
C PHE A 559 -2.99 -11.18 -31.38
N ILE A 560 -1.76 -11.59 -31.09
CA ILE A 560 -1.48 -12.58 -30.06
C ILE A 560 -0.43 -12.11 -29.04
N ASN A 561 -0.77 -12.28 -27.75
CA ASN A 561 0.16 -12.18 -26.63
C ASN A 561 0.24 -13.52 -25.88
N PRO A 562 1.23 -14.37 -26.20
CA PRO A 562 1.35 -15.72 -25.61
C PRO A 562 2.19 -15.74 -24.31
N ALA A 563 2.48 -14.59 -23.70
CA ALA A 563 3.38 -14.48 -22.56
C ALA A 563 2.98 -15.40 -21.39
N PHE A 564 3.96 -15.90 -20.63
CA PHE A 564 3.67 -16.75 -19.47
C PHE A 564 2.84 -16.03 -18.41
N ILE A 565 3.12 -14.73 -18.23
CA ILE A 565 2.35 -13.80 -17.40
C ILE A 565 2.42 -12.43 -18.09
N GLU A 566 1.27 -11.76 -18.21
CA GLU A 566 1.19 -10.38 -18.70
C GLU A 566 0.52 -9.52 -17.59
N PRO A 567 1.27 -8.63 -16.91
CA PRO A 567 0.74 -7.88 -15.76
C PRO A 567 -0.46 -6.98 -16.10
N PHE A 568 -0.46 -6.37 -17.29
CA PHE A 568 -1.60 -5.58 -17.79
C PHE A 568 -1.86 -5.88 -19.27
N GLY A 569 -0.95 -5.44 -20.15
CA GLY A 569 -1.01 -5.69 -21.59
C GLY A 569 -1.54 -4.50 -22.42
N LEU A 570 -0.86 -3.35 -22.35
CA LEU A 570 -1.21 -2.16 -23.17
C LEU A 570 -1.30 -2.49 -24.67
N THR A 571 -0.42 -3.36 -25.17
CA THR A 571 -0.43 -3.79 -26.59
C THR A 571 -1.71 -4.49 -27.01
N LEU A 572 -2.46 -5.09 -26.07
CA LEU A 572 -3.78 -5.68 -26.33
C LEU A 572 -4.84 -4.60 -26.56
N ILE A 573 -4.79 -3.54 -25.75
CA ILE A 573 -5.69 -2.39 -25.87
C ILE A 573 -5.37 -1.65 -27.18
N GLU A 574 -4.10 -1.43 -27.48
CA GLU A 574 -3.66 -0.82 -28.74
C GLU A 574 -4.18 -1.62 -29.95
N ALA A 575 -3.95 -2.93 -29.97
CA ALA A 575 -4.44 -3.81 -31.03
C ALA A 575 -5.98 -3.76 -31.18
N ALA A 576 -6.70 -3.82 -30.06
CA ALA A 576 -8.15 -3.74 -30.03
C ALA A 576 -8.68 -2.41 -30.57
N ALA A 577 -7.96 -1.31 -30.33
CA ALA A 577 -8.33 0.01 -30.82
C ALA A 577 -8.27 0.13 -32.35
N TYR A 578 -7.39 -0.64 -33.01
CA TYR A 578 -7.36 -0.79 -34.47
C TYR A 578 -8.30 -1.90 -34.99
N GLY A 579 -9.12 -2.47 -34.11
CA GLY A 579 -10.12 -3.47 -34.47
C GLY A 579 -9.57 -4.88 -34.69
N LEU A 580 -8.40 -5.21 -34.14
CA LEU A 580 -7.91 -6.59 -34.14
C LEU A 580 -8.56 -7.40 -33.03
N PRO A 581 -9.10 -8.59 -33.35
CA PRO A 581 -9.36 -9.61 -32.36
C PRO A 581 -8.07 -10.07 -31.69
N MET A 582 -8.12 -10.34 -30.38
CA MET A 582 -6.96 -10.73 -29.59
C MET A 582 -7.00 -12.20 -29.14
N VAL A 583 -5.82 -12.83 -29.10
CA VAL A 583 -5.55 -14.07 -28.36
C VAL A 583 -4.55 -13.73 -27.28
N ALA A 584 -4.88 -13.95 -26.01
CA ALA A 584 -4.00 -13.54 -24.93
C ALA A 584 -3.91 -14.60 -23.82
N THR A 585 -2.79 -14.59 -23.09
CA THR A 585 -2.61 -15.44 -21.92
C THR A 585 -3.72 -15.24 -20.88
N LYS A 586 -4.20 -16.32 -20.27
CA LYS A 586 -5.11 -16.29 -19.12
C LYS A 586 -4.43 -15.87 -17.81
N ASN A 587 -3.11 -15.66 -17.84
CA ASN A 587 -2.31 -15.32 -16.66
C ASN A 587 -2.06 -13.81 -16.62
N GLY A 588 -2.96 -13.10 -15.94
CA GLY A 588 -2.80 -11.71 -15.52
C GLY A 588 -3.79 -10.74 -16.13
N GLY A 589 -3.35 -9.51 -16.39
CA GLY A 589 -4.20 -8.41 -16.87
C GLY A 589 -5.04 -8.68 -18.13
N PRO A 590 -4.63 -9.54 -19.08
CA PRO A 590 -5.46 -9.84 -20.24
C PRO A 590 -6.84 -10.43 -19.90
N VAL A 591 -6.99 -11.07 -18.73
CA VAL A 591 -8.30 -11.59 -18.26
C VAL A 591 -9.29 -10.45 -18.04
N ASP A 592 -8.84 -9.37 -17.41
CA ASP A 592 -9.66 -8.19 -17.16
C ASP A 592 -9.96 -7.44 -18.47
N ILE A 593 -8.96 -7.32 -19.35
CA ILE A 593 -9.13 -6.70 -20.68
C ILE A 593 -10.17 -7.47 -21.50
N GLN A 594 -10.03 -8.79 -21.59
CA GLN A 594 -10.96 -9.64 -22.36
C GLN A 594 -12.38 -9.54 -21.81
N LYS A 595 -12.55 -9.49 -20.49
CA LYS A 595 -13.87 -9.35 -19.85
C LYS A 595 -14.57 -8.04 -20.17
N VAL A 596 -13.81 -6.95 -20.33
CA VAL A 596 -14.35 -5.63 -20.66
C VAL A 596 -14.57 -5.47 -22.16
N LEU A 597 -13.61 -5.89 -22.99
CA LEU A 597 -13.67 -5.68 -24.44
C LEU A 597 -14.51 -6.73 -25.16
N ASP A 598 -14.57 -7.98 -24.67
CA ASP A 598 -15.15 -9.14 -25.36
C ASP A 598 -14.71 -9.26 -26.84
N ASN A 599 -13.42 -9.01 -27.07
CA ASN A 599 -12.82 -8.92 -28.41
C ASN A 599 -11.84 -10.06 -28.72
N GLY A 600 -11.89 -11.17 -27.99
CA GLY A 600 -10.86 -12.19 -28.11
C GLY A 600 -11.02 -13.44 -27.26
N LEU A 601 -10.00 -14.30 -27.32
CA LEU A 601 -9.92 -15.58 -26.61
C LEU A 601 -8.72 -15.61 -25.65
N LEU A 602 -8.91 -16.26 -24.50
CA LEU A 602 -7.84 -16.51 -23.54
C LEU A 602 -7.23 -17.91 -23.74
N ILE A 603 -5.90 -18.02 -23.59
CA ILE A 603 -5.16 -19.27 -23.76
C ILE A 603 -4.33 -19.63 -22.53
N ASP A 604 -4.02 -20.91 -22.38
CA ASP A 604 -2.98 -21.35 -21.44
C ASP A 604 -1.60 -21.23 -22.11
N PRO A 605 -0.69 -20.37 -21.62
CA PRO A 605 0.60 -20.16 -22.27
C PRO A 605 1.54 -21.36 -22.18
N HIS A 606 1.28 -22.33 -21.30
CA HIS A 606 2.04 -23.57 -21.19
C HIS A 606 1.51 -24.68 -22.11
N ASN A 607 0.33 -24.49 -22.70
CA ASN A 607 -0.28 -25.47 -23.60
C ASN A 607 -0.21 -24.96 -25.05
N GLN A 608 0.72 -25.52 -25.82
CA GLN A 608 0.91 -25.18 -27.23
C GLN A 608 -0.35 -25.41 -28.08
N GLN A 609 -1.11 -26.49 -27.81
CA GLN A 609 -2.34 -26.79 -28.53
C GLN A 609 -3.41 -25.73 -28.28
N SER A 610 -3.51 -25.23 -27.03
CA SER A 610 -4.42 -24.14 -26.68
C SER A 610 -4.15 -22.88 -27.51
N ILE A 611 -2.89 -22.57 -27.81
CA ILE A 611 -2.51 -21.43 -28.66
C ILE A 611 -2.96 -21.68 -30.11
N ALA A 612 -2.64 -22.85 -30.66
CA ALA A 612 -2.97 -23.20 -32.04
C ALA A 612 -4.49 -23.22 -32.28
N ASP A 613 -5.26 -23.82 -31.39
CA ASP A 613 -6.72 -23.93 -31.50
C ASP A 613 -7.40 -22.56 -31.45
N ALA A 614 -6.96 -21.68 -30.54
CA ALA A 614 -7.53 -20.34 -30.43
C ALA A 614 -7.25 -19.48 -31.67
N LEU A 615 -6.02 -19.54 -32.19
CA LEU A 615 -5.65 -18.85 -33.43
C LEU A 615 -6.45 -19.38 -34.63
N LEU A 616 -6.51 -20.71 -34.78
CA LEU A 616 -7.25 -21.36 -35.86
C LEU A 616 -8.73 -21.00 -35.81
N LYS A 617 -9.33 -21.01 -34.62
CA LYS A 617 -10.73 -20.64 -34.42
C LYS A 617 -11.03 -19.22 -34.89
N LEU A 618 -10.22 -18.23 -34.48
CA LEU A 618 -10.44 -16.82 -34.86
C LEU A 618 -10.17 -16.53 -36.34
N VAL A 619 -9.19 -17.21 -36.94
CA VAL A 619 -8.86 -17.03 -38.36
C VAL A 619 -9.91 -17.73 -39.25
N ALA A 620 -10.41 -18.90 -38.85
CA ALA A 620 -11.37 -19.67 -39.64
C ALA A 620 -12.82 -19.16 -39.53
N ASP A 621 -13.25 -18.72 -38.34
CA ASP A 621 -14.62 -18.27 -38.09
C ASP A 621 -14.76 -16.75 -38.35
N LYS A 622 -15.25 -16.41 -39.55
CA LYS A 622 -15.50 -15.03 -39.96
C LYS A 622 -16.54 -14.30 -39.10
N HIS A 623 -17.53 -15.01 -38.56
CA HIS A 623 -18.56 -14.40 -37.71
C HIS A 623 -18.00 -14.05 -36.35
N LEU A 624 -17.23 -14.96 -35.75
CA LEU A 624 -16.52 -14.70 -34.50
C LEU A 624 -15.55 -13.54 -34.65
N TRP A 625 -14.76 -13.52 -35.73
CA TRP A 625 -13.82 -12.43 -36.01
C TRP A 625 -14.52 -11.06 -36.10
N ALA A 626 -15.61 -10.98 -36.88
CA ALA A 626 -16.38 -9.75 -37.04
C ALA A 626 -17.00 -9.27 -35.72
N ARG A 627 -17.51 -10.20 -34.91
CA ARG A 627 -18.03 -9.89 -33.56
C ARG A 627 -16.93 -9.34 -32.65
N CYS A 628 -15.76 -9.98 -32.62
CA CYS A 628 -14.64 -9.54 -31.80
C CYS A 628 -14.14 -8.15 -32.24
N LYS A 629 -14.03 -7.89 -33.54
CA LYS A 629 -13.71 -6.55 -34.07
C LYS A 629 -14.74 -5.50 -33.62
N HIS A 630 -16.03 -5.80 -33.79
CA HIS A 630 -17.10 -4.88 -33.41
C HIS A 630 -17.08 -4.57 -31.90
N ASN A 631 -16.97 -5.59 -31.07
CA ASN A 631 -16.91 -5.44 -29.62
C ASN A 631 -15.67 -4.65 -29.17
N GLY A 632 -14.50 -4.95 -29.73
CA GLY A 632 -13.26 -4.22 -29.46
C GLY A 632 -13.40 -2.73 -29.73
N LEU A 633 -13.81 -2.37 -30.96
CA LEU A 633 -13.99 -0.96 -31.36
C LEU A 633 -15.09 -0.25 -30.55
N LYS A 634 -16.17 -0.97 -30.20
CA LYS A 634 -17.26 -0.42 -29.40
C LYS A 634 -16.81 -0.11 -27.96
N ASN A 635 -16.07 -1.02 -27.34
CA ASN A 635 -15.76 -0.96 -25.91
C ASN A 635 -14.40 -0.31 -25.60
N ILE A 636 -13.57 -0.02 -26.59
CA ILE A 636 -12.21 0.48 -26.38
C ILE A 636 -12.16 1.79 -25.58
N HIS A 637 -13.17 2.65 -25.73
CA HIS A 637 -13.31 3.91 -24.98
C HIS A 637 -13.32 3.70 -23.45
N LEU A 638 -13.63 2.49 -22.97
CA LEU A 638 -13.58 2.15 -21.54
C LEU A 638 -12.17 2.14 -20.95
N PHE A 639 -11.14 2.04 -21.81
CA PHE A 639 -9.73 2.15 -21.45
C PHE A 639 -9.16 3.54 -21.78
N SER A 640 -10.01 4.57 -21.83
CA SER A 640 -9.57 5.95 -22.10
C SER A 640 -9.33 6.71 -20.80
N TRP A 641 -8.44 7.71 -20.85
CA TRP A 641 -8.21 8.61 -19.72
C TRP A 641 -9.49 9.30 -19.20
N PRO A 642 -10.40 9.82 -20.04
CA PRO A 642 -11.68 10.35 -19.56
C PRO A 642 -12.51 9.33 -18.78
N GLU A 643 -12.56 8.06 -19.23
CA GLU A 643 -13.32 7.03 -18.51
C GLU A 643 -12.62 6.62 -17.20
N HIS A 644 -11.28 6.57 -17.21
CA HIS A 644 -10.50 6.41 -15.99
C HIS A 644 -10.86 7.50 -14.97
N CYS A 645 -10.83 8.78 -15.38
CA CYS A 645 -11.12 9.90 -14.51
C CYS A 645 -12.57 9.93 -14.02
N LYS A 646 -13.56 9.53 -14.82
CA LYS A 646 -14.95 9.38 -14.35
C LYS A 646 -15.06 8.34 -13.23
N ASN A 647 -14.45 7.17 -13.43
CA ASN A 647 -14.45 6.11 -12.41
C ASN A 647 -13.69 6.54 -11.15
N TYR A 648 -12.58 7.24 -11.34
CA TYR A 648 -11.78 7.85 -10.27
C TYR A 648 -12.59 8.83 -9.43
N LEU A 649 -13.22 9.82 -10.06
CA LEU A 649 -14.03 10.84 -9.40
C LEU A 649 -15.26 10.23 -8.70
N ALA A 650 -15.88 9.21 -9.29
CA ALA A 650 -16.95 8.47 -8.66
C ALA A 650 -16.51 7.71 -7.39
N ARG A 651 -15.21 7.45 -7.18
CA ARG A 651 -14.69 6.92 -5.91
C ARG A 651 -14.45 8.01 -4.89
N ILE A 652 -13.86 9.14 -5.30
CA ILE A 652 -13.70 10.31 -4.42
C ILE A 652 -15.06 10.78 -3.88
N ALA A 653 -16.08 10.79 -4.74
CA ALA A 653 -17.47 11.04 -4.40
C ALA A 653 -18.00 10.29 -3.17
N CYS A 654 -17.59 9.02 -3.05
CA CYS A 654 -18.04 8.12 -1.99
C CYS A 654 -17.25 8.33 -0.70
N CYS A 655 -16.12 9.04 -0.74
CA CYS A 655 -15.33 9.37 0.44
C CYS A 655 -16.04 10.46 1.24
N ARG A 656 -16.11 10.29 2.56
CA ARG A 656 -16.63 11.34 3.43
C ARG A 656 -15.56 12.43 3.56
N PRO A 657 -15.85 13.70 3.21
CA PRO A 657 -14.93 14.79 3.50
C PRO A 657 -14.81 14.95 5.02
N ARG A 658 -13.58 15.12 5.51
CA ARG A 658 -13.28 15.28 6.95
C ARG A 658 -12.53 16.58 7.22
N HIS A 659 -12.66 17.54 6.31
CA HIS A 659 -11.86 18.76 6.32
C HIS A 659 -11.94 19.46 7.68
N PRO A 660 -10.87 20.17 8.09
CA PRO A 660 -10.89 20.90 9.34
C PRO A 660 -12.03 21.93 9.32
N GLN A 661 -13.03 21.72 10.17
CA GLN A 661 -14.18 22.62 10.35
C GLN A 661 -13.97 23.43 11.62
N TRP A 662 -13.04 24.37 11.54
CA TRP A 662 -12.77 25.23 12.67
C TRP A 662 -13.64 26.47 12.62
N GLU A 663 -14.27 26.81 13.74
CA GLU A 663 -14.87 28.13 13.89
C GLU A 663 -13.72 29.15 13.85
N SER A 664 -13.83 30.10 12.92
CA SER A 664 -12.88 31.20 12.83
C SER A 664 -13.05 32.06 14.08
N CYS A 665 -12.09 32.01 15.00
CA CYS A 665 -11.83 33.11 15.92
C CYS A 665 -11.35 34.32 15.10
N ALA A 666 -12.27 34.94 14.36
CA ALA A 666 -12.07 36.22 13.70
C ALA A 666 -12.38 37.30 14.74
N VAL A 667 -11.33 38.01 15.16
CA VAL A 667 -11.47 39.35 15.73
C VAL A 667 -12.15 40.20 14.65
N GLY A 668 -13.26 40.84 15.03
CA GLY A 668 -14.27 41.36 14.12
C GLY A 668 -13.80 42.40 13.11
N TYR A 669 -14.35 42.28 11.90
CA TYR A 669 -14.95 43.40 11.18
C TYR A 669 -16.31 42.93 10.68
N GLU A 670 -17.35 43.68 11.06
CA GLU A 670 -18.75 43.42 10.76
C GLU A 670 -19.02 43.46 9.25
N TYR A 671 -19.71 42.45 8.74
CA TYR A 671 -20.90 42.66 7.92
C TYR A 671 -21.93 41.63 8.35
N SER A 672 -22.95 42.11 9.05
CA SER A 672 -24.18 41.39 9.33
C SER A 672 -24.97 41.20 8.04
N GLU A 673 -25.42 39.99 7.75
CA GLU A 673 -26.86 39.76 7.56
C GLU A 673 -27.22 38.29 7.74
N SER A 674 -28.32 38.12 8.46
CA SER A 674 -28.87 36.91 9.04
C SER A 674 -29.46 35.95 8.01
N GLN A 675 -29.15 34.65 8.14
CA GLN A 675 -30.14 33.60 7.91
C GLN A 675 -30.05 32.53 9.01
N SER A 676 -31.22 32.23 9.56
CA SER A 676 -31.52 31.40 10.73
C SER A 676 -31.18 29.91 10.56
N PRO A 677 -30.72 29.22 11.62
CA PRO A 677 -30.55 27.78 11.64
C PRO A 677 -31.80 27.07 12.20
N GLU A 678 -32.71 26.65 11.32
CA GLU A 678 -33.67 25.58 11.62
C GLU A 678 -33.43 24.43 10.65
N ASP A 679 -32.49 23.53 10.98
CA ASP A 679 -32.53 22.14 10.47
C ASP A 679 -31.52 21.18 11.11
N SER A 680 -31.12 21.39 12.37
CA SER A 680 -30.20 20.47 13.05
C SER A 680 -30.57 20.18 14.50
N LEU A 681 -31.85 19.89 14.75
CA LEU A 681 -32.32 19.26 15.98
C LEU A 681 -33.48 18.30 15.68
N ARG A 682 -33.16 17.20 15.00
CA ARG A 682 -33.93 15.96 15.06
C ARG A 682 -32.93 14.82 15.10
N ASP A 683 -32.58 14.38 16.31
CA ASP A 683 -32.13 13.01 16.64
C ASP A 683 -31.73 12.90 18.13
N LEU A 684 -32.50 13.51 19.05
CA LEU A 684 -32.24 13.35 20.49
C LEU A 684 -33.46 13.12 21.38
N ASN A 685 -34.65 12.88 20.83
CA ASN A 685 -35.80 12.48 21.63
C ASN A 685 -36.58 11.38 20.94
N ASP A 686 -36.17 10.12 21.17
CA ASP A 686 -37.06 8.95 21.12
C ASP A 686 -36.38 7.73 21.76
N LEU A 687 -36.03 7.84 23.06
CA LEU A 687 -35.78 6.65 23.90
C LEU A 687 -36.44 6.86 25.26
N LYS A 688 -37.76 6.68 25.28
CA LYS A 688 -38.51 6.33 26.50
C LYS A 688 -39.27 5.03 26.27
N ILE A 689 -38.79 4.00 26.96
CA ILE A 689 -39.53 2.84 27.52
C ILE A 689 -39.96 1.74 26.53
N SER A 690 -39.33 0.57 26.67
CA SER A 690 -40.03 -0.63 27.20
C SER A 690 -39.01 -1.60 27.79
N LEU A 691 -38.84 -1.51 29.11
CA LEU A 691 -38.25 -2.57 29.93
C LEU A 691 -39.40 -3.53 30.24
N ASP A 692 -39.45 -4.70 29.59
CA ASP A 692 -40.20 -5.88 30.08
C ASP A 692 -39.87 -7.14 29.26
N GLY A 693 -39.42 -8.19 29.97
CA GLY A 693 -39.21 -9.57 29.49
C GLY A 693 -37.79 -9.83 28.97
N VAL A 694 -36.97 -10.78 29.44
CA VAL A 694 -37.14 -11.95 30.33
C VAL A 694 -35.78 -12.13 31.02
N ILE A 695 -35.73 -11.94 32.34
CA ILE A 695 -34.65 -12.50 33.17
C ILE A 695 -35.07 -13.93 33.47
N ASN A 696 -34.35 -14.92 32.90
CA ASN A 696 -34.41 -16.29 33.36
C ASN A 696 -32.99 -16.75 33.70
N ASP A 697 -32.66 -16.66 34.99
CA ASP A 697 -31.42 -17.12 35.65
C ASP A 697 -31.34 -18.67 35.76
N GLN A 698 -31.61 -19.41 34.68
CA GLN A 698 -31.60 -20.88 34.71
C GLN A 698 -30.77 -21.57 33.61
N GLY A 699 -29.90 -20.83 32.90
CA GLY A 699 -29.03 -21.40 31.85
C GLY A 699 -27.58 -21.69 32.25
N ILE A 700 -27.11 -21.25 33.42
CA ILE A 700 -25.68 -21.33 33.80
C ILE A 700 -25.43 -22.40 34.89
N LEU A 701 -26.47 -23.05 35.41
CA LEU A 701 -26.35 -24.01 36.51
C LEU A 701 -26.27 -25.50 36.09
N ASP A 702 -26.40 -25.82 34.80
CA ASP A 702 -26.46 -27.22 34.33
C ASP A 702 -25.14 -27.80 33.77
N ILE A 703 -24.05 -27.03 33.77
CA ILE A 703 -22.71 -27.53 33.40
C ILE A 703 -21.85 -27.90 34.63
N TYR A 704 -22.37 -27.70 35.85
CA TYR A 704 -21.60 -27.87 37.09
C TYR A 704 -21.96 -29.10 37.95
N GLN A 705 -22.73 -30.07 37.45
CA GLN A 705 -23.12 -31.25 38.26
C GLN A 705 -22.67 -32.63 37.75
N LYS A 706 -21.67 -32.72 36.87
CA LYS A 706 -21.01 -34.01 36.57
C LYS A 706 -19.50 -33.87 36.39
N ALA A 707 -18.76 -33.69 37.49
CA ALA A 707 -17.34 -34.02 37.55
C ALA A 707 -16.87 -34.23 38.99
N ASP A 708 -16.06 -35.26 39.18
CA ASP A 708 -15.57 -35.84 40.42
C ASP A 708 -14.80 -34.86 41.34
N VAL A 709 -15.09 -34.86 42.64
CA VAL A 709 -14.75 -33.77 43.60
C VAL A 709 -13.31 -33.84 44.14
N ASN A 710 -12.51 -34.87 43.79
CA ASN A 710 -11.17 -35.06 44.40
C ASN A 710 -9.97 -34.89 43.46
N SER A 711 -10.10 -34.12 42.37
CA SER A 711 -8.97 -33.82 41.47
C SER A 711 -8.19 -32.55 41.86
N PRO A 712 -6.83 -32.55 41.90
CA PRO A 712 -6.01 -31.36 42.16
C PRO A 712 -6.17 -30.25 41.11
N THR A 713 -6.84 -30.55 40.00
CA THR A 713 -7.21 -29.61 38.93
C THR A 713 -8.35 -28.66 39.33
N PHE A 714 -9.16 -29.01 40.34
CA PHE A 714 -10.32 -28.21 40.78
C PHE A 714 -9.94 -27.00 41.63
N LYS A 715 -8.94 -27.14 42.53
CA LYS A 715 -8.40 -26.02 43.33
C LYS A 715 -7.69 -24.96 42.49
N ARG A 716 -7.18 -25.33 41.30
CA ARG A 716 -6.54 -24.41 40.36
C ARG A 716 -7.53 -23.62 39.51
N LYS A 717 -8.76 -24.14 39.29
CA LYS A 717 -9.84 -23.43 38.59
C LYS A 717 -10.55 -22.40 39.50
N LEU A 718 -10.63 -22.65 40.81
CA LEU A 718 -11.24 -21.74 41.78
C LEU A 718 -10.46 -20.41 41.95
N SER A 719 -9.13 -20.41 41.76
CA SER A 719 -8.31 -19.19 41.84
C SER A 719 -8.34 -18.34 40.56
N ILE A 720 -8.69 -18.94 39.42
CA ILE A 720 -8.84 -18.25 38.14
C ILE A 720 -10.19 -17.51 38.10
N GLY A 721 -11.27 -18.12 38.61
CA GLY A 721 -12.59 -17.48 38.72
C GLY A 721 -12.58 -16.23 39.61
N LYS A 722 -11.92 -16.30 40.79
CA LYS A 722 -11.76 -15.15 41.69
C LYS A 722 -10.92 -14.01 41.11
N LYS A 723 -10.01 -14.32 40.17
CA LYS A 723 -9.20 -13.31 39.46
C LYS A 723 -9.95 -12.68 38.30
N LEU A 724 -10.78 -13.45 37.60
CA LEU A 724 -11.70 -12.93 36.57
C LEU A 724 -12.75 -11.99 37.18
N GLU A 725 -13.30 -12.31 38.35
CA GLU A 725 -14.22 -11.43 39.09
C GLU A 725 -13.58 -10.10 39.54
N SER A 726 -12.27 -10.10 39.81
CA SER A 726 -11.55 -8.86 40.11
C SER A 726 -11.32 -7.98 38.88
N LEU A 727 -11.22 -8.60 37.69
CA LEU A 727 -11.02 -7.93 36.41
C LEU A 727 -12.34 -7.38 35.84
N THR A 728 -13.45 -8.10 36.00
CA THR A 728 -14.80 -7.58 35.65
C THR A 728 -15.23 -6.46 36.59
N LYS A 729 -14.79 -6.46 37.85
CA LYS A 729 -14.96 -5.32 38.76
C LYS A 729 -14.12 -4.09 38.36
N LEU A 730 -13.00 -4.29 37.66
CA LEU A 730 -12.16 -3.22 37.11
C LEU A 730 -12.78 -2.63 35.83
N SER A 731 -13.31 -3.46 34.92
CA SER A 731 -14.04 -2.98 33.74
C SER A 731 -15.30 -2.20 34.12
N ALA A 732 -16.09 -2.70 35.07
CA ALA A 732 -17.29 -2.00 35.57
C ALA A 732 -16.97 -0.68 36.32
N LYS A 733 -15.77 -0.54 36.89
CA LYS A 733 -15.29 0.71 37.51
C LYS A 733 -14.82 1.72 36.46
N LEU A 734 -14.22 1.25 35.38
CA LEU A 734 -13.83 2.05 34.21
C LEU A 734 -15.07 2.53 33.45
N GLU A 735 -16.10 1.69 33.29
CA GLU A 735 -17.40 2.03 32.67
C GLU A 735 -18.12 3.17 33.40
N LYS A 736 -18.21 3.11 34.74
CA LYS A 736 -18.83 4.17 35.55
C LYS A 736 -18.03 5.48 35.55
N SER A 737 -16.72 5.42 35.35
CA SER A 737 -15.85 6.60 35.24
C SER A 737 -15.97 7.24 33.85
N ALA A 738 -16.00 6.43 32.79
CA ALA A 738 -16.09 6.88 31.39
C ALA A 738 -17.46 7.48 31.05
N ALA A 739 -18.56 6.85 31.48
CA ALA A 739 -19.91 7.35 31.25
C ALA A 739 -20.16 8.69 31.96
N HIS A 740 -19.72 8.81 33.22
CA HIS A 740 -19.88 10.04 34.00
C HIS A 740 -18.99 11.18 33.47
N LYS A 741 -17.80 10.88 32.92
CA LYS A 741 -16.92 11.86 32.26
C LYS A 741 -17.48 12.33 30.91
N ALA A 742 -18.02 11.43 30.10
CA ALA A 742 -18.62 11.78 28.80
C ALA A 742 -19.84 12.70 28.96
N GLU A 743 -20.67 12.45 29.97
CA GLU A 743 -21.86 13.27 30.26
C GLU A 743 -21.51 14.64 30.89
N THR A 744 -20.35 14.74 31.55
CA THR A 744 -19.83 16.01 32.08
C THR A 744 -19.15 16.83 30.99
N LEU A 745 -18.41 16.20 30.06
CA LEU A 745 -17.80 16.83 28.89
C LEU A 745 -18.85 17.41 27.92
N ALA A 746 -19.98 16.72 27.74
CA ALA A 746 -21.08 17.20 26.91
C ALA A 746 -21.81 18.43 27.49
N LYS A 747 -21.82 18.60 28.82
CA LYS A 747 -22.43 19.75 29.50
C LYS A 747 -21.51 20.98 29.50
N ILE A 748 -20.20 20.78 29.67
CA ILE A 748 -19.20 21.87 29.63
C ILE A 748 -19.08 22.49 28.23
N ALA A 749 -19.31 21.73 27.16
CA ALA A 749 -19.25 22.23 25.78
C ALA A 749 -20.35 23.25 25.38
N SER A 750 -21.30 23.56 26.27
CA SER A 750 -22.47 24.40 25.95
C SER A 750 -22.50 25.75 26.68
N GLN A 751 -21.50 26.10 27.49
CA GLN A 751 -21.41 27.42 28.11
C GLN A 751 -19.95 27.92 28.12
N ASP A 752 -19.81 29.18 27.71
CA ASP A 752 -18.64 30.08 27.78
C ASP A 752 -17.67 30.14 26.59
N LYS A 753 -17.62 31.33 25.98
CA LYS A 753 -16.65 31.78 24.99
C LYS A 753 -15.35 32.14 25.71
N PHE A 754 -14.29 31.35 25.53
CA PHE A 754 -12.97 31.60 26.12
C PHE A 754 -11.96 32.10 25.08
N GLU A 755 -11.09 33.04 25.49
CA GLU A 755 -9.97 33.56 24.71
C GLU A 755 -8.79 32.55 24.75
N PHE A 756 -8.60 31.80 23.66
CA PHE A 756 -7.49 30.85 23.51
C PHE A 756 -6.11 31.53 23.49
N PRO A 757 -5.02 30.79 23.81
CA PRO A 757 -3.69 31.35 24.02
C PRO A 757 -3.17 32.15 22.81
N GLY A 758 -2.30 33.13 23.08
CA GLY A 758 -1.65 33.97 22.08
C GLY A 758 -0.68 33.27 21.11
N LEU A 759 -0.84 31.97 20.85
CA LEU A 759 -0.04 31.14 19.92
C LEU A 759 0.12 31.81 18.55
N ARG A 760 -0.93 32.44 18.01
CA ARG A 760 -0.88 33.18 16.73
C ARG A 760 0.01 34.43 16.76
N ARG A 761 0.30 34.98 17.95
CA ARG A 761 1.15 36.17 18.13
C ARG A 761 2.64 35.80 18.18
N LYS A 762 2.97 34.52 18.46
CA LYS A 762 4.33 34.02 18.49
C LYS A 762 4.88 33.85 17.07
N LYS A 763 6.17 34.18 16.88
CA LYS A 763 6.89 34.11 15.60
C LYS A 763 7.81 32.90 15.48
N SER A 764 8.33 32.42 16.61
CA SER A 764 9.26 31.28 16.70
C SER A 764 8.88 30.38 17.88
N PHE A 765 9.21 29.10 17.80
CA PHE A 765 8.83 28.11 18.80
C PHE A 765 9.98 27.21 19.22
N ILE A 766 10.05 26.89 20.51
CA ILE A 766 10.94 25.88 21.06
C ILE A 766 10.09 24.70 21.53
N VAL A 767 10.32 23.53 20.95
CA VAL A 767 9.64 22.28 21.31
C VAL A 767 10.61 21.41 22.11
N VAL A 768 10.30 21.19 23.38
CA VAL A 768 11.08 20.32 24.27
C VAL A 768 10.55 18.89 24.14
N ALA A 769 11.29 18.03 23.45
CA ALA A 769 10.92 16.64 23.15
C ALA A 769 12.04 15.64 23.50
N VAL A 770 12.67 15.85 24.66
CA VAL A 770 13.74 14.98 25.16
C VAL A 770 13.12 13.75 25.83
N ASP A 771 13.34 12.57 25.23
CA ASP A 771 12.66 11.33 25.61
C ASP A 771 13.46 10.49 26.59
N SER A 772 13.38 10.83 27.86
CA SER A 772 13.60 9.89 28.95
C SER A 772 12.32 9.81 29.76
N GLY A 773 12.21 8.88 30.71
CA GLY A 773 11.23 9.05 31.79
C GLY A 773 11.35 10.46 32.40
N MET A 774 10.37 10.87 33.21
CA MET A 774 10.38 12.16 33.93
C MET A 774 11.50 12.18 35.00
N THR A 775 12.75 12.18 34.54
CA THR A 775 13.99 12.08 35.32
C THR A 775 14.44 13.47 35.77
N LYS A 776 15.40 13.51 36.71
CA LYS A 776 16.02 14.76 37.15
C LYS A 776 16.75 15.48 36.00
N GLU A 777 17.39 14.73 35.11
CA GLU A 777 18.05 15.27 33.91
C GLU A 777 17.05 15.98 32.98
N PHE A 778 15.88 15.39 32.74
CA PHE A 778 14.82 16.03 31.96
C PHE A 778 14.31 17.33 32.61
N LEU A 779 14.22 17.35 33.94
CA LEU A 779 13.85 18.55 34.68
C LEU A 779 14.87 19.68 34.53
N GLU A 780 16.16 19.37 34.60
CA GLU A 780 17.25 20.33 34.40
C GLU A 780 17.23 20.91 32.98
N ILE A 781 17.05 20.06 31.97
CA ILE A 781 16.92 20.49 30.57
C ILE A 781 15.69 21.38 30.40
N THR A 782 14.54 21.01 30.96
CA THR A 782 13.30 21.78 30.85
C THR A 782 13.47 23.18 31.48
N LYS A 783 14.08 23.28 32.66
CA LYS A 783 14.38 24.57 33.30
C LYS A 783 15.33 25.41 32.47
N MET A 784 16.37 24.79 31.92
CA MET A 784 17.32 25.47 31.03
C MET A 784 16.59 26.07 29.81
N MET A 785 15.64 25.34 29.20
CA MET A 785 14.88 25.85 28.05
C MET A 785 13.93 27.00 28.40
N ILE A 786 13.28 26.93 29.56
CA ILE A 786 12.45 28.03 30.06
C ILE A 786 13.31 29.28 30.26
N GLU A 787 14.50 29.14 30.84
CA GLU A 787 15.41 30.26 31.02
C GLU A 787 15.88 30.86 29.69
N ILE A 788 16.21 30.03 28.70
CA ILE A 788 16.60 30.49 27.35
C ILE A 788 15.44 31.26 26.72
N ALA A 789 14.22 30.71 26.76
CA ALA A 789 13.02 31.36 26.23
C ALA A 789 12.71 32.71 26.91
N ARG A 790 13.01 32.85 28.22
CA ARG A 790 12.87 34.11 28.96
C ARG A 790 13.97 35.14 28.63
N VAL A 791 15.22 34.69 28.46
CA VAL A 791 16.38 35.55 28.23
C VAL A 791 16.30 36.24 26.87
N GLU A 792 15.75 35.58 25.86
CA GLU A 792 15.54 36.17 24.53
C GLU A 792 14.42 37.23 24.45
N LYS A 793 13.90 37.69 25.60
CA LYS A 793 13.02 38.87 25.80
C LYS A 793 12.13 39.26 24.61
N GLY A 794 10.89 38.77 24.68
CA GLY A 794 9.70 39.59 24.42
C GLY A 794 8.68 38.91 23.52
N GLU A 795 7.53 38.51 24.09
CA GLU A 795 6.24 38.17 23.44
C GLU A 795 6.20 37.22 22.22
N PHE A 796 7.31 36.91 21.55
CA PHE A 796 7.37 36.33 20.21
C PHE A 796 7.91 34.89 20.18
N VAL A 797 8.56 34.41 21.24
CA VAL A 797 8.98 33.00 21.35
C VAL A 797 7.92 32.23 22.14
N GLY A 798 7.46 31.12 21.59
CA GLY A 798 6.57 30.18 22.26
C GLY A 798 7.28 28.90 22.70
N LEU A 799 6.84 28.29 23.79
CA LEU A 799 7.42 27.08 24.37
C LEU A 799 6.40 25.94 24.38
N ILE A 800 6.75 24.78 23.81
CA ILE A 800 5.88 23.61 23.74
C ILE A 800 6.59 22.42 24.39
N LEU A 801 5.90 21.75 25.32
CA LEU A 801 6.40 20.50 25.90
C LEU A 801 5.78 19.31 25.18
N SER A 802 6.59 18.38 24.65
CA SER A 802 6.11 17.25 23.85
C SER A 802 6.66 15.92 24.38
N THR A 803 5.79 15.10 24.97
CA THR A 803 6.19 13.89 25.69
C THR A 803 5.22 12.71 25.52
N ALA A 804 5.71 11.51 25.80
CA ALA A 804 4.89 10.29 25.86
C ALA A 804 4.05 10.18 27.16
N ALA A 805 4.32 11.01 28.16
CA ALA A 805 3.66 11.00 29.46
C ALA A 805 2.22 11.55 29.41
N SER A 806 1.41 11.15 30.39
CA SER A 806 0.05 11.69 30.55
C SER A 806 0.07 13.09 31.18
N ILE A 807 -1.02 13.84 31.04
CA ILE A 807 -1.12 15.19 31.62
C ILE A 807 -0.94 15.19 33.16
N SER A 808 -1.40 14.14 33.84
CA SER A 808 -1.23 13.95 35.29
C SER A 808 0.24 13.75 35.68
N GLU A 809 1.00 13.02 34.86
CA GLU A 809 2.44 12.82 35.05
C GLU A 809 3.19 14.14 34.81
N ILE A 810 2.81 14.90 33.76
CA ILE A 810 3.38 16.22 33.46
C ILE A 810 3.10 17.19 34.61
N HIS A 811 1.87 17.23 35.13
CA HIS A 811 1.52 18.10 36.25
C HIS A 811 2.37 17.78 37.49
N SER A 812 2.51 16.49 37.83
CA SER A 812 3.35 16.04 38.95
C SER A 812 4.82 16.42 38.74
N PHE A 813 5.31 16.30 37.50
CA PHE A 813 6.65 16.71 37.11
C PHE A 813 6.87 18.22 37.28
N LEU A 814 5.96 19.06 36.77
CA LEU A 814 6.04 20.52 36.92
C LEU A 814 6.00 20.96 38.39
N GLN A 815 5.14 20.34 39.21
CA GLN A 815 5.06 20.58 40.65
C GLN A 815 6.38 20.21 41.35
N SER A 816 6.96 19.04 41.05
CA SER A 816 8.26 18.63 41.59
C SER A 816 9.38 19.60 41.19
N GLY A 817 9.25 20.19 40.00
CA GLY A 817 10.15 21.17 39.43
C GLY A 817 10.02 22.59 39.96
N LYS A 818 8.90 22.93 40.62
CA LYS A 818 8.45 24.30 40.90
C LYS A 818 8.37 25.16 39.62
N ILE A 819 7.86 24.58 38.54
CA ILE A 819 7.65 25.26 37.26
C ILE A 819 6.16 25.61 37.13
N ASP A 820 5.85 26.85 36.78
CA ASP A 820 4.48 27.29 36.51
C ASP A 820 4.03 26.75 35.13
N PRO A 821 2.87 26.05 35.02
CA PRO A 821 2.31 25.64 33.74
C PRO A 821 2.17 26.76 32.70
N LEU A 822 1.97 28.02 33.14
CA LEU A 822 1.81 29.18 32.25
C LEU A 822 3.10 29.57 31.48
N GLU A 823 4.24 28.95 31.81
CA GLU A 823 5.49 29.13 31.07
C GLU A 823 5.49 28.45 29.70
N PHE A 824 4.55 27.52 29.47
CA PHE A 824 4.38 26.84 28.19
C PHE A 824 3.16 27.39 27.46
N ASP A 825 3.18 27.38 26.13
CA ASP A 825 2.03 27.75 25.31
C ASP A 825 1.15 26.54 24.96
N ALA A 826 1.75 25.33 24.91
CA ALA A 826 1.03 24.08 24.64
C ALA A 826 1.77 22.86 25.19
N PHE A 827 1.02 21.80 25.48
CA PHE A 827 1.51 20.50 25.91
C PHE A 827 1.01 19.42 24.96
N ILE A 828 1.92 18.65 24.37
CA ILE A 828 1.62 17.46 23.57
C ILE A 828 1.88 16.24 24.46
N CYS A 829 0.82 15.50 24.77
CA CYS A 829 0.82 14.43 25.78
C CYS A 829 0.49 13.07 25.16
N ASN A 830 0.67 11.99 25.93
CA ASN A 830 0.27 10.64 25.55
C ASN A 830 0.73 10.23 24.14
N SER A 831 1.99 10.54 23.81
CA SER A 831 2.60 10.28 22.49
C SER A 831 1.89 11.00 21.33
N GLY A 832 1.36 12.20 21.59
CA GLY A 832 0.68 13.03 20.60
C GLY A 832 -0.77 12.67 20.34
N SER A 833 -1.40 11.89 21.21
CA SER A 833 -2.86 11.66 21.16
C SER A 833 -3.66 12.78 21.83
N GLU A 834 -3.03 13.66 22.59
CA GLU A 834 -3.70 14.78 23.26
C GLU A 834 -2.86 16.05 23.18
N ILE A 835 -3.56 17.19 23.06
CA ILE A 835 -2.97 18.53 23.15
C ILE A 835 -3.70 19.28 24.25
N TYR A 836 -2.94 19.89 25.15
CA TYR A 836 -3.45 20.70 26.25
C TYR A 836 -2.89 22.12 26.18
N TYR A 837 -3.69 23.09 26.63
CA TYR A 837 -3.29 24.49 26.82
C TYR A 837 -3.39 24.87 28.31
N PRO A 838 -2.51 25.73 28.84
CA PRO A 838 -2.63 26.17 30.24
C PRO A 838 -3.74 27.22 30.41
N LEU A 839 -4.43 27.17 31.55
CA LEU A 839 -5.54 28.09 31.88
C LEU A 839 -5.05 29.31 32.67
N SER A 840 -5.54 30.50 32.30
CA SER A 840 -5.30 31.76 33.05
C SER A 840 -6.22 31.83 34.26
N SER A 841 -5.70 32.23 35.42
CA SER A 841 -6.36 32.18 36.74
C SER A 841 -7.58 33.10 36.94
N SER A 842 -8.05 33.81 35.91
CA SER A 842 -9.14 34.81 36.02
C SER A 842 -10.56 34.25 36.06
N GLY A 843 -10.74 32.93 35.98
CA GLY A 843 -12.06 32.26 36.09
C GLY A 843 -12.22 31.32 37.31
N PHE A 844 -11.24 31.28 38.21
CA PHE A 844 -11.23 30.31 39.32
C PHE A 844 -12.05 30.79 40.53
N GLU A 845 -13.35 30.49 40.56
CA GLU A 845 -14.10 30.34 41.81
C GLU A 845 -14.42 28.86 42.07
N GLY A 846 -13.49 28.19 42.79
CA GLY A 846 -13.82 27.12 43.73
C GLY A 846 -14.04 25.70 43.22
N SER A 847 -12.96 24.93 42.98
CA SER A 847 -12.83 23.57 43.56
C SER A 847 -11.37 23.05 43.52
N PRO A 848 -10.89 22.23 44.48
CA PRO A 848 -9.49 21.78 44.56
C PRO A 848 -9.13 20.60 43.64
N LYS A 849 -9.98 20.23 42.68
CA LYS A 849 -9.85 18.95 41.92
C LYS A 849 -9.63 19.11 40.42
N GLU A 850 -9.66 20.32 39.87
CA GLU A 850 -9.46 20.53 38.44
C GLU A 850 -8.01 20.88 38.14
N LEU A 851 -7.43 20.17 37.17
CA LEU A 851 -6.06 20.39 36.70
C LEU A 851 -5.98 21.74 35.97
N PRO A 852 -4.85 22.46 36.02
CA PRO A 852 -4.70 23.79 35.41
C PRO A 852 -4.53 23.76 33.87
N PHE A 853 -5.14 22.79 33.19
CA PHE A 853 -4.99 22.54 31.77
C PHE A 853 -6.34 22.32 31.10
N GLU A 854 -6.50 22.83 29.88
CA GLU A 854 -7.65 22.63 29.02
C GLU A 854 -7.29 21.73 27.83
N LEU A 855 -8.14 20.75 27.51
CA LEU A 855 -7.95 19.80 26.41
C LEU A 855 -8.44 20.40 25.09
N ASP A 856 -7.64 20.25 24.02
CA ASP A 856 -8.04 20.62 22.66
C ASP A 856 -9.08 19.62 22.09
N SER A 857 -10.37 19.96 22.23
CA SER A 857 -11.49 19.14 21.77
C SER A 857 -11.56 19.00 20.24
N GLU A 858 -11.07 20.00 19.50
CA GLU A 858 -10.97 19.95 18.04
C GLU A 858 -9.89 18.98 17.59
N TYR A 859 -8.75 18.92 18.29
CA TYR A 859 -7.71 17.92 18.04
C TYR A 859 -8.18 16.51 18.39
N THR A 860 -8.92 16.34 19.50
CA THR A 860 -9.55 15.06 19.82
C THR A 860 -10.46 14.60 18.68
N SER A 861 -11.33 15.49 18.18
CA SER A 861 -12.20 15.21 17.04
C SER A 861 -11.41 14.96 15.75
N HIS A 862 -10.26 15.61 15.59
CA HIS A 862 -9.37 15.45 14.44
C HIS A 862 -8.80 14.04 14.34
N ILE A 863 -8.39 13.44 15.47
CA ILE A 863 -7.77 12.12 15.51
C ILE A 863 -8.74 10.95 15.78
N ASP A 864 -9.99 11.22 16.13
CA ASP A 864 -11.01 10.21 16.47
C ASP A 864 -11.38 9.29 15.29
N TYR A 865 -11.09 9.73 14.06
CA TYR A 865 -11.46 9.02 12.85
C TYR A 865 -10.92 7.56 12.83
N ARG A 866 -11.85 6.60 12.83
CA ARG A 866 -11.62 5.13 12.87
C ARG A 866 -11.00 4.63 14.18
N TRP A 867 -11.06 5.40 15.26
CA TRP A 867 -10.65 4.92 16.57
C TRP A 867 -11.59 3.80 17.05
N GLY A 868 -11.02 2.70 17.54
CA GLY A 868 -11.77 1.49 17.90
C GLY A 868 -12.33 1.49 19.32
N GLY A 869 -12.01 2.49 20.13
CA GLY A 869 -12.54 2.65 21.49
C GLY A 869 -12.46 1.37 22.33
N GLU A 870 -13.57 1.00 22.95
CA GLU A 870 -13.65 -0.11 23.89
C GLU A 870 -13.36 -1.49 23.25
N GLN A 871 -13.82 -1.74 22.02
CA GLN A 871 -13.52 -3.00 21.32
C GLN A 871 -12.03 -3.16 21.01
N LEU A 872 -11.34 -2.05 20.70
CA LEU A 872 -9.88 -2.08 20.54
C LEU A 872 -9.21 -2.44 21.87
N MET A 873 -9.65 -1.84 22.99
CA MET A 873 -9.16 -2.20 24.33
C MET A 873 -9.36 -3.70 24.62
N ASN A 874 -10.55 -4.24 24.39
CA ASN A 874 -10.84 -5.67 24.59
C ASN A 874 -9.94 -6.57 23.74
N THR A 875 -9.69 -6.18 22.49
CA THR A 875 -8.79 -6.91 21.59
C THR A 875 -7.33 -6.88 22.08
N LEU A 876 -6.88 -5.74 22.60
CA LEU A 876 -5.54 -5.58 23.17
C LEU A 876 -5.37 -6.37 24.48
N LEU A 877 -6.40 -6.42 25.34
CA LEU A 877 -6.41 -7.25 26.55
C LEU A 877 -6.31 -8.74 26.22
N HIS A 878 -6.99 -9.18 25.15
CA HIS A 878 -6.87 -10.55 24.66
C HIS A 878 -5.46 -10.85 24.14
N TRP A 879 -4.88 -9.94 23.35
CA TRP A 879 -3.49 -10.04 22.89
C TRP A 879 -2.49 -10.13 24.05
N ALA A 880 -2.61 -9.25 25.05
CA ALA A 880 -1.76 -9.26 26.24
C ALA A 880 -1.87 -10.58 27.01
N SER A 881 -3.08 -11.14 27.11
CA SER A 881 -3.34 -12.44 27.72
C SER A 881 -2.71 -13.60 26.93
N ALA A 882 -2.81 -13.58 25.60
CA ALA A 882 -2.23 -14.61 24.74
C ALA A 882 -0.68 -14.64 24.82
N ILE A 883 -0.04 -13.48 24.94
CA ILE A 883 1.42 -13.40 25.15
C ILE A 883 1.82 -14.02 26.49
N ARG A 884 1.04 -13.76 27.55
CA ARG A 884 1.25 -14.33 28.88
C ARG A 884 1.22 -15.86 28.86
N GLU A 885 0.31 -16.46 28.09
CA GLU A 885 0.20 -17.91 27.96
C GLU A 885 1.38 -18.52 27.19
N ARG A 886 1.84 -17.87 26.12
CA ARG A 886 2.96 -18.35 25.29
C ARG A 886 4.30 -18.38 26.03
N LYS A 887 4.60 -17.36 26.84
CA LYS A 887 5.89 -17.24 27.53
C LYS A 887 5.95 -17.94 28.91
N LYS A 888 4.88 -18.58 29.39
CA LYS A 888 4.77 -19.19 30.74
C LYS A 888 5.07 -18.24 31.92
N ASP A 889 5.35 -16.96 31.67
CA ASP A 889 5.60 -15.95 32.68
C ASP A 889 4.32 -15.24 33.11
N LYS A 890 4.12 -15.19 34.42
CA LYS A 890 3.03 -14.45 35.02
C LYS A 890 3.44 -12.98 35.10
N GLU A 891 2.82 -12.13 34.26
CA GLU A 891 2.83 -10.64 34.35
C GLU A 891 3.79 -9.86 33.44
N LEU A 892 3.91 -10.25 32.15
CA LEU A 892 4.73 -9.52 31.18
C LEU A 892 4.17 -8.13 30.80
N VAL A 893 2.84 -8.02 30.61
CA VAL A 893 2.15 -6.81 30.14
C VAL A 893 0.92 -6.56 31.03
N ILE A 894 0.83 -5.37 31.61
CA ILE A 894 -0.23 -4.97 32.56
C ILE A 894 -0.93 -3.73 32.01
N PRO A 895 -2.26 -3.74 31.80
CA PRO A 895 -2.98 -2.53 31.40
C PRO A 895 -2.90 -1.48 32.51
N CYS A 896 -2.63 -0.22 32.11
CA CYS A 896 -2.59 0.93 32.99
C CYS A 896 -3.70 1.92 32.63
N ASP A 897 -4.21 2.64 33.63
CA ASP A 897 -5.10 3.76 33.36
C ASP A 897 -4.26 4.92 32.82
N SER A 898 -4.42 5.24 31.53
CA SER A 898 -3.78 6.38 30.87
C SER A 898 -4.48 7.69 31.21
N GLY A 899 -5.70 7.64 31.76
CA GLY A 899 -6.58 8.80 31.93
C GLY A 899 -7.16 9.34 30.62
N SER A 900 -6.88 8.70 29.48
CA SER A 900 -7.21 9.16 28.12
C SER A 900 -8.17 8.21 27.40
N ILE A 901 -9.03 8.77 26.56
CA ILE A 901 -9.93 8.00 25.67
C ILE A 901 -9.20 7.57 24.38
N HIS A 902 -8.17 8.32 23.97
CA HIS A 902 -7.45 8.16 22.71
C HIS A 902 -6.00 7.67 22.92
N CYS A 903 -5.68 7.14 24.09
CA CYS A 903 -4.43 6.45 24.34
C CYS A 903 -4.65 5.28 25.30
N PHE A 904 -4.31 4.07 24.86
CA PHE A 904 -4.30 2.89 25.72
C PHE A 904 -2.87 2.53 26.11
N THR A 905 -2.59 2.55 27.41
CA THR A 905 -1.23 2.35 27.95
C THR A 905 -1.11 1.00 28.64
N PHE A 906 -0.02 0.29 28.34
CA PHE A 906 0.33 -0.96 28.98
C PHE A 906 1.74 -0.86 29.58
N SER A 907 1.89 -1.22 30.85
CA SER A 907 3.20 -1.35 31.50
C SER A 907 3.81 -2.72 31.20
N ILE A 908 5.11 -2.74 30.92
CA ILE A 908 5.90 -3.91 30.62
C ILE A 908 6.91 -4.10 31.75
N LYS A 909 6.87 -5.26 32.42
CA LYS A 909 7.83 -5.57 33.48
C LYS A 909 9.15 -6.06 32.86
N ASP A 910 10.28 -5.55 33.38
CA ASP A 910 11.66 -5.82 32.96
C ASP A 910 11.89 -7.29 32.61
N SER A 911 11.87 -7.59 31.32
CA SER A 911 12.16 -8.91 30.78
C SER A 911 12.78 -8.73 29.38
N ASP A 912 14.09 -8.90 29.30
CA ASP A 912 14.74 -9.04 28.01
C ASP A 912 14.44 -10.45 27.46
N PRO A 913 13.78 -10.59 26.28
CA PRO A 913 13.52 -9.55 25.27
C PRO A 913 12.07 -9.02 25.21
N LEU A 914 11.95 -7.70 25.00
CA LEU A 914 10.73 -6.97 24.66
C LEU A 914 9.98 -7.65 23.49
N PRO A 915 8.63 -7.72 23.52
CA PRO A 915 7.86 -8.24 22.40
C PRO A 915 8.15 -7.46 21.10
N PRO A 916 8.27 -8.11 19.93
CA PRO A 916 8.42 -7.40 18.67
C PRO A 916 7.15 -6.60 18.36
N ILE A 917 7.29 -5.28 18.17
CA ILE A 917 6.15 -4.40 17.83
C ILE A 917 5.47 -4.80 16.52
N LYS A 918 6.25 -5.41 15.62
CA LYS A 918 5.78 -5.96 14.36
C LYS A 918 4.67 -6.99 14.56
N ASP A 919 4.81 -7.87 15.54
CA ASP A 919 3.83 -8.93 15.80
C ASP A 919 2.50 -8.36 16.29
N LEU A 920 2.55 -7.30 17.11
CA LEU A 920 1.36 -6.57 17.55
C LEU A 920 0.68 -5.85 16.37
N ARG A 921 1.45 -5.17 15.52
CA ARG A 921 0.91 -4.51 14.31
C ARG A 921 0.26 -5.53 13.38
N GLU A 922 0.92 -6.64 13.11
CA GLU A 922 0.38 -7.73 12.29
C GLU A 922 -0.93 -8.28 12.88
N PHE A 923 -0.97 -8.50 14.20
CA PHE A 923 -2.17 -8.94 14.90
C PHE A 923 -3.34 -7.95 14.75
N LEU A 924 -3.10 -6.66 14.98
CA LEU A 924 -4.12 -5.61 14.87
C LEU A 924 -4.61 -5.44 13.43
N ARG A 925 -3.69 -5.43 12.46
CA ARG A 925 -4.01 -5.36 11.02
C ARG A 925 -4.87 -6.55 10.58
N LYS A 926 -4.55 -7.77 11.02
CA LYS A 926 -5.37 -8.98 10.77
C LYS A 926 -6.79 -8.88 11.35
N GLN A 927 -6.97 -8.14 12.43
CA GLN A 927 -8.29 -7.80 13.00
C GLN A 927 -8.92 -6.56 12.36
N VAL A 928 -8.25 -5.96 11.37
CA VAL A 928 -8.69 -4.78 10.63
C VAL A 928 -8.83 -3.55 11.54
N LEU A 929 -8.07 -3.54 12.64
CA LEU A 929 -7.92 -2.42 13.55
C LEU A 929 -6.65 -1.66 13.16
N ARG A 930 -6.80 -0.41 12.74
CA ARG A 930 -5.72 0.42 12.22
C ARG A 930 -5.38 1.47 13.28
N CYS A 931 -4.27 1.28 13.98
CA CYS A 931 -3.80 2.16 15.05
C CYS A 931 -2.28 2.07 15.17
N GLN A 932 -1.68 3.03 15.88
CA GLN A 932 -0.24 3.08 16.07
C GLN A 932 0.14 2.57 17.46
N ALA A 933 1.04 1.60 17.49
CA ALA A 933 1.66 1.12 18.72
C ALA A 933 3.07 1.70 18.83
N ILE A 934 3.41 2.25 20.00
CA ILE A 934 4.67 2.93 20.31
C ILE A 934 5.17 2.48 21.69
N TYR A 935 6.39 1.95 21.75
CA TYR A 935 7.07 1.76 23.03
C TYR A 935 7.61 3.10 23.53
N CYS A 936 7.38 3.38 24.80
CA CYS A 936 7.84 4.60 25.46
C CYS A 936 8.47 4.32 26.84
N GLN A 937 9.10 5.35 27.41
CA GLN A 937 9.80 5.28 28.70
C GLN A 937 10.85 4.15 28.72
N ASN A 938 11.76 4.14 27.74
CA ASN A 938 12.80 3.11 27.57
C ASN A 938 12.26 1.68 27.43
N GLY A 939 11.02 1.53 26.94
CA GLY A 939 10.39 0.22 26.71
C GLY A 939 9.64 -0.34 27.93
N THR A 940 9.52 0.44 29.00
CA THR A 940 8.72 0.06 30.18
C THR A 940 7.22 0.30 29.98
N LYS A 941 6.83 1.09 28.98
CA LYS A 941 5.45 1.33 28.60
C LYS A 941 5.22 1.13 27.09
N LEU A 942 4.00 0.75 26.75
CA LEU A 942 3.49 0.64 25.39
C LEU A 942 2.22 1.47 25.29
N ASN A 943 2.24 2.50 24.45
CA ASN A 943 1.07 3.29 24.11
C ASN A 943 0.49 2.81 22.78
N VAL A 944 -0.83 2.64 22.73
CA VAL A 944 -1.60 2.43 21.51
C VAL A 944 -2.48 3.65 21.29
N ILE A 945 -2.26 4.35 20.19
CA ILE A 945 -2.87 5.65 19.85
C ILE A 945 -3.54 5.59 18.45
N PRO A 946 -4.43 6.54 18.12
CA PRO A 946 -5.04 6.62 16.80
C PRO A 946 -4.03 6.62 15.66
N LEU A 947 -4.44 6.10 14.49
CA LEU A 947 -3.56 5.95 13.33
C LEU A 947 -2.91 7.27 12.88
N VAL A 948 -3.67 8.38 12.96
CA VAL A 948 -3.22 9.71 12.52
C VAL A 948 -2.52 10.50 13.63
N ALA A 949 -2.45 9.96 14.85
CA ALA A 949 -1.85 10.63 16.00
C ALA A 949 -0.36 10.26 16.14
N SER A 950 0.46 11.26 16.39
CA SER A 950 1.86 11.13 16.83
C SER A 950 2.32 12.52 17.27
N ARG A 951 3.45 12.61 17.97
CA ARG A 951 3.99 13.94 18.35
C ARG A 951 4.31 14.83 17.14
N ALA A 952 4.79 14.25 16.03
CA ALA A 952 5.05 15.00 14.80
C ALA A 952 3.75 15.46 14.13
N GLN A 953 2.70 14.63 14.14
CA GLN A 953 1.39 14.99 13.61
C GLN A 953 0.70 16.07 14.46
N ALA A 954 0.81 16.00 15.78
CA ALA A 954 0.34 17.04 16.70
C ALA A 954 1.03 18.39 16.41
N LEU A 955 2.35 18.40 16.19
CA LEU A 955 3.08 19.62 15.82
C LEU A 955 2.61 20.19 14.47
N ARG A 956 2.39 19.33 13.47
CA ARG A 956 1.82 19.76 12.18
C ARG A 956 0.40 20.28 12.33
N TYR A 957 -0.43 19.68 13.19
CA TYR A 957 -1.76 20.17 13.51
C TYR A 957 -1.71 21.60 14.07
N LEU A 958 -0.78 21.89 14.98
CA LEU A 958 -0.57 23.25 15.49
C LEU A 958 -0.18 24.23 14.36
N TYR A 959 0.57 23.79 13.35
CA TYR A 959 0.84 24.62 12.16
C TYR A 959 -0.44 24.90 11.35
N VAL A 960 -1.25 23.89 11.06
CA VAL A 960 -2.49 24.06 10.29
C VAL A 960 -3.52 24.92 11.05
N ARG A 961 -3.69 24.69 12.37
CA ARG A 961 -4.69 25.39 13.21
C ARG A 961 -4.27 26.80 13.61
N TRP A 962 -3.04 26.93 14.11
CA TRP A 962 -2.56 28.14 14.77
C TRP A 962 -1.50 28.89 13.98
N GLY A 963 -1.02 28.35 12.85
CA GLY A 963 0.01 29.00 12.04
C GLY A 963 1.41 28.92 12.63
N VAL A 964 1.67 27.96 13.53
CA VAL A 964 3.00 27.65 14.10
C VAL A 964 3.96 27.25 12.98
N ASN A 965 4.66 28.22 12.40
CA ASN A 965 5.50 27.97 11.22
C ASN A 965 6.65 27.03 11.58
N LEU A 966 6.62 25.82 11.01
CA LEU A 966 7.61 24.78 11.25
C LEU A 966 9.04 25.20 10.90
N SER A 967 9.24 26.09 9.91
CA SER A 967 10.59 26.58 9.57
C SER A 967 11.21 27.44 10.69
N ASN A 968 10.37 28.00 11.56
CA ASN A 968 10.76 28.83 12.71
C ASN A 968 10.65 28.06 14.03
N THR A 969 10.56 26.73 13.96
CA THR A 969 10.47 25.86 15.13
C THR A 969 11.82 25.18 15.36
N VAL A 970 12.27 25.18 16.61
CA VAL A 970 13.43 24.43 17.09
C VAL A 970 12.92 23.27 17.94
N VAL A 971 13.20 22.04 17.54
CA VAL A 971 12.84 20.81 18.26
C VAL A 971 14.07 20.26 18.95
N ILE A 972 13.98 20.04 20.26
CA ILE A 972 15.08 19.56 21.08
C ILE A 972 14.82 18.11 21.45
N VAL A 973 15.76 17.23 21.09
CA VAL A 973 15.66 15.77 21.28
C VAL A 973 16.93 15.23 21.92
N GLY A 974 16.82 14.08 22.61
CA GLY A 974 17.99 13.30 23.06
C GLY A 974 18.69 12.58 21.91
N GLU A 975 19.86 11.99 22.15
CA GLU A 975 20.63 11.20 21.17
C GLU A 975 19.94 9.91 20.76
N TYR A 976 19.18 9.32 21.66
CA TYR A 976 18.22 8.25 21.41
C TYR A 976 16.90 8.63 22.08
N GLY A 977 15.78 8.10 21.60
CA GLY A 977 14.52 8.41 22.25
C GLY A 977 13.31 7.76 21.63
N ASP A 978 12.20 7.81 22.37
CA ASP A 978 10.86 7.38 21.92
C ASP A 978 10.44 8.12 20.60
N THR A 979 11.02 9.28 20.32
CA THR A 979 10.86 10.16 19.14
C THR A 979 11.35 9.53 17.85
N ASP A 980 12.29 8.57 17.93
CA ASP A 980 12.86 7.94 16.75
C ASP A 980 11.82 7.08 16.00
N TYR A 981 10.66 6.81 16.60
CA TYR A 981 9.52 6.13 15.99
C TYR A 981 8.50 7.08 15.34
N GLU A 982 8.53 8.36 15.70
CA GLU A 982 7.51 9.34 15.34
C GLU A 982 8.02 10.37 14.32
N CYS A 983 9.22 10.16 13.77
CA CYS A 983 9.84 11.03 12.77
C CYS A 983 10.03 12.49 13.22
N LEU A 984 10.16 12.76 14.52
CA LEU A 984 10.30 14.12 15.05
C LEU A 984 11.66 14.77 14.73
N ARG A 985 12.67 13.98 14.36
CA ARG A 985 14.02 14.47 14.01
C ARG A 985 14.12 15.09 12.62
N GLY A 986 13.29 14.63 11.68
CA GLY A 986 13.30 15.08 10.29
C GLY A 986 12.17 16.06 10.01
N GLY A 987 12.39 16.98 9.06
CA GLY A 987 11.42 18.00 8.70
C GLY A 987 12.10 19.31 8.28
N ILE A 988 11.28 20.34 8.03
CA ILE A 988 11.80 21.69 7.78
C ILE A 988 12.17 22.44 9.06
N HIS A 989 11.67 21.98 10.21
CA HIS A 989 12.08 22.50 11.51
C HIS A 989 13.54 22.17 11.80
N LYS A 990 14.11 22.90 12.74
CA LYS A 990 15.50 22.75 13.14
C LYS A 990 15.56 21.83 14.34
N THR A 991 16.40 20.80 14.30
CA THR A 991 16.51 19.78 15.35
C THR A 991 17.83 19.94 16.09
N LEU A 992 17.76 20.09 17.40
CA LEU A 992 18.93 20.05 18.29
C LEU A 992 18.98 18.68 18.97
N VAL A 993 20.05 17.93 18.72
CA VAL A 993 20.29 16.61 19.30
C VAL A 993 21.29 16.74 20.45
N LEU A 994 20.84 16.45 21.66
CA LEU A 994 21.68 16.46 22.87
C LEU A 994 22.43 15.13 22.98
N LYS A 995 23.76 15.14 22.80
CA LYS A 995 24.60 13.93 22.88
C LYS A 995 24.69 13.40 24.31
N GLY A 996 24.74 12.07 24.45
CA GLY A 996 24.84 11.40 25.75
C GLY A 996 23.53 11.32 26.55
N VAL A 997 22.52 12.13 26.19
CA VAL A 997 21.20 12.14 26.82
C VAL A 997 20.35 10.98 26.29
N CYS A 998 19.68 10.24 27.20
CA CYS A 998 18.77 9.12 26.89
C CYS A 998 19.41 7.84 26.30
N ASN A 999 20.68 7.55 26.60
CA ASN A 999 21.41 6.36 26.10
C ASN A 999 20.71 5.00 26.35
N GLU A 1000 19.90 4.90 27.40
CA GLU A 1000 19.15 3.69 27.74
C GLU A 1000 18.09 3.30 26.69
N ALA A 1001 17.60 4.26 25.89
CA ALA A 1001 16.60 4.02 24.85
C ALA A 1001 17.14 3.17 23.68
N LYS A 1002 18.45 2.92 23.60
CA LYS A 1002 19.08 2.05 22.58
C LYS A 1002 18.42 0.67 22.47
N LYS A 1003 17.89 0.13 23.57
CA LYS A 1003 17.16 -1.15 23.61
C LYS A 1003 15.95 -1.18 22.68
N LEU A 1004 15.26 -0.05 22.52
CA LEU A 1004 14.10 0.07 21.65
C LEU A 1004 14.47 -0.13 20.18
N HIS A 1005 15.70 0.20 19.78
CA HIS A 1005 16.14 0.11 18.39
C HIS A 1005 16.39 -1.33 17.92
N ILE A 1006 16.62 -2.27 18.85
CA ILE A 1006 16.86 -3.68 18.56
C ILE A 1006 15.61 -4.33 17.93
N ASN A 1007 14.41 -3.87 18.30
CA ASN A 1007 13.13 -4.43 17.85
C ASN A 1007 12.56 -3.80 16.57
N ARG A 1008 13.36 -3.03 15.82
CA ARG A 1008 12.89 -2.37 14.59
C ARG A 1008 12.77 -3.35 13.42
N SER A 1009 11.75 -3.13 12.59
CA SER A 1009 11.59 -3.81 11.30
C SER A 1009 12.66 -3.41 10.27
N TYR A 1010 13.31 -2.27 10.47
CA TYR A 1010 14.37 -1.74 9.61
C TYR A 1010 15.36 -0.86 10.40
N PRO A 1011 16.63 -0.76 9.98
CA PRO A 1011 17.63 0.14 10.58
C PRO A 1011 17.21 1.62 10.63
N LEU A 1012 17.57 2.32 11.73
CA LEU A 1012 17.27 3.74 11.93
C LEU A 1012 17.90 4.65 10.86
N GLU A 1013 19.12 4.32 10.45
CA GLU A 1013 19.87 5.00 9.38
C GLU A 1013 19.13 5.03 8.02
N HIS A 1014 18.15 4.15 7.81
CA HIS A 1014 17.33 4.19 6.60
C HIS A 1014 16.32 5.35 6.62
N VAL A 1015 16.02 5.95 7.78
CA VAL A 1015 14.94 6.92 7.96
C VAL A 1015 15.33 8.20 8.68
N ILE A 1016 16.49 8.23 9.34
CA ILE A 1016 17.01 9.41 10.01
C ILE A 1016 18.41 9.69 9.48
N THR A 1017 18.65 10.93 9.08
CA THR A 1017 20.00 11.45 8.86
C THR A 1017 20.59 11.89 10.20
N CYS A 1018 21.79 11.39 10.53
CA CYS A 1018 22.51 11.86 11.71
C CYS A 1018 23.10 13.26 11.50
N GLU A 1019 23.29 13.67 10.25
CA GLU A 1019 23.86 14.95 9.84
C GLU A 1019 22.98 15.57 8.75
N GLY A 1020 22.68 16.85 8.87
CA GLY A 1020 21.86 17.56 7.90
C GLY A 1020 21.87 19.07 8.16
N PRO A 1021 21.44 19.89 7.19
CA PRO A 1021 21.45 21.36 7.32
C PRO A 1021 20.49 21.87 8.40
N ASN A 1022 19.53 21.04 8.82
CA ASN A 1022 18.55 21.34 9.86
C ASN A 1022 18.86 20.67 11.19
N ILE A 1023 19.89 19.80 11.28
CA ILE A 1023 20.20 19.02 12.48
C ILE A 1023 21.54 19.48 13.04
N ILE A 1024 21.57 19.93 14.29
CA ILE A 1024 22.80 20.27 15.01
C ILE A 1024 22.93 19.36 16.22
N GLN A 1025 24.10 18.77 16.40
CA GLN A 1025 24.44 17.96 17.56
C GLN A 1025 25.18 18.83 18.58
N VAL A 1026 24.82 18.73 19.85
CA VAL A 1026 25.46 19.43 20.97
C VAL A 1026 26.16 18.40 21.84
N GLU A 1027 27.49 18.52 21.99
CA GLU A 1027 28.32 17.53 22.69
C GLU A 1027 28.23 17.62 24.23
N GLU A 1028 28.19 18.83 24.81
CA GLU A 1028 27.95 19.02 26.24
C GLU A 1028 26.62 19.75 26.49
N CYS A 1029 25.78 19.19 27.38
CA CYS A 1029 24.49 19.77 27.75
C CYS A 1029 24.65 20.97 28.71
N ASN A 1030 25.42 21.97 28.31
CA ASN A 1030 25.67 23.19 29.06
C ASN A 1030 24.86 24.36 28.47
N LYS A 1031 24.31 25.23 29.32
CA LYS A 1031 23.45 26.35 28.92
C LYS A 1031 24.05 27.22 27.81
N ASN A 1032 25.34 27.53 27.90
CA ASN A 1032 26.02 28.38 26.91
C ASN A 1032 26.11 27.70 25.53
N GLN A 1033 26.46 26.41 25.48
CA GLN A 1033 26.57 25.68 24.22
C GLN A 1033 25.22 25.45 23.56
N VAL A 1034 24.18 25.15 24.34
CA VAL A 1034 22.82 25.00 23.80
C VAL A 1034 22.30 26.33 23.28
N ASN A 1035 22.56 27.43 23.99
CA ASN A 1035 22.20 28.77 23.53
C ASN A 1035 22.96 29.16 22.24
N GLU A 1036 24.27 28.89 22.18
CA GLU A 1036 25.07 29.07 20.97
C GLU A 1036 24.56 28.23 19.79
N ALA A 1037 24.15 26.98 20.05
CA ALA A 1037 23.58 26.11 19.03
C ALA A 1037 22.24 26.66 18.52
N ILE A 1038 21.35 27.08 19.41
CA ILE A 1038 20.08 27.74 19.05
C ILE A 1038 20.33 29.02 18.22
N MET A 1039 21.32 29.82 18.60
CA MET A 1039 21.70 31.02 17.85
C MET A 1039 22.29 30.70 16.47
N LYS A 1040 23.12 29.64 16.37
CA LYS A 1040 23.71 29.18 15.11
C LYS A 1040 22.67 28.63 14.13
N VAL A 1041 21.55 28.11 14.64
CA VAL A 1041 20.40 27.68 13.85
C VAL A 1041 19.69 28.85 13.15
N GLY A 1042 19.85 30.09 13.64
CA GLY A 1042 19.41 31.32 12.97
C GLY A 1042 17.89 31.56 13.00
N VAL A 1043 17.15 30.80 13.81
CA VAL A 1043 15.69 30.95 14.00
C VAL A 1043 15.35 32.07 14.99
N LEU A 1044 16.28 32.39 15.89
CA LEU A 1044 16.19 33.47 16.86
C LEU A 1044 17.18 34.56 16.42
N LYS A 1045 16.68 35.75 16.10
CA LYS A 1045 17.49 36.91 15.70
C LYS A 1045 17.68 37.81 16.92
N VAL A 1046 18.92 38.29 17.08
CA VAL A 1046 19.33 39.35 18.03
C VAL A 1046 18.40 40.55 17.97
#